data_AF-A0A951AAX4-F1
#
_entry.id   AF-A0A951AAX4-F1
#
_cell.length_a   1.000
_cell.length_b   1.000
_cell.length_c   1.000
_cell.angle_alpha   90.00
_cell.angle_beta   90.00
_cell.angle_gamma   90.00
#
_symmetry.space_group_name_H-M   'P 1'
#
loop_
_entity.id
_entity.type
_entity.pdbx_description
1 polymer ?
#
loop_
_entity_poly.entity_id
_entity_poly.type
_entity_poly.pdbx_seq_one_letter_code
_entity_poly.pdbx_strand_id
1 'polypeptide(L)'
;MSSLTIGTFTDFRIGKGFQRNVLGYRYLEHGLFSMNLNVTYDTNTQSTAPAAFFSAVNYVVSLFDSTFTNNVTVNIEIGYGNFPYDSSAVPALGESEQNGLTWADYGRVRQALLNEGAPGANTLSAAPPLSGGLVIDSAEAKALGLSGASSALDGWVGIASDTMLQQQANGSWSYSVAATPGGNQYDLVGVLEHEISEILGRTSYLDAPGEYGIMDLYRYASAGVRQTGTGGPAYFSTNGGVTNLGNWNTLPVGDLGDWAGSVGPDAFLAFSSAGQLNGFTARDLALMSSLGWTTGNTGANVFVDASGGNQVVVGTSTGNETVWGGAGDLILGGGGNETIGGAPGTTIIGGAAGNEFIDACRGNQSVVGGSGGNETIWGALSDTVTAGGGGSETIGGVFGETIIGSNGADVFIDATGGSESIAGGTAGNATVWTAAGDTVQGGTGNATIGGVAGVTMVGGAGGNQFLDASQGNQSIRGGSGGNETIWGAASDSITAGTGGNETIGGVFGETIGGSNGASVFINATAGSQSIAGGSGGNETVWSGAGDTIAAGSGNATIGGVAGDTIIGGSGNTFLDGTAGSQSILGGKGNSTVWGGARDTIQGASGGGSALIGLTGGNETLRDNGLTSTGYDTVTGFSEAAGDRLSIANESAAAIDNVVASAQT
;
A
#
# COMPACT_ATOMS: atom_id res chain seq x y z
N MET A 1 -24.69 18.51 -25.68
CA MET A 1 -25.94 18.21 -24.94
C MET A 1 -25.57 18.13 -23.47
N SER A 2 -26.33 18.85 -22.63
CA SER A 2 -26.31 18.88 -21.15
C SER A 2 -24.94 18.86 -20.45
N SER A 3 -24.44 20.06 -20.11
CA SER A 3 -23.39 20.27 -19.12
C SER A 3 -23.86 19.74 -17.75
N LEU A 4 -23.25 18.65 -17.29
CA LEU A 4 -23.35 18.21 -15.91
C LEU A 4 -22.44 19.11 -15.08
N THR A 5 -22.99 20.19 -14.54
CA THR A 5 -22.30 20.97 -13.50
C THR A 5 -22.33 20.13 -12.23
N ILE A 6 -21.26 19.35 -12.00
CA ILE A 6 -21.02 18.69 -10.71
C ILE A 6 -20.79 19.81 -9.70
N GLY A 7 -21.72 19.95 -8.76
CA GLY A 7 -21.60 20.90 -7.66
C GLY A 7 -20.37 20.56 -6.84
N THR A 8 -19.51 21.55 -6.62
CA THR A 8 -18.36 21.48 -5.73
C THR A 8 -18.82 21.00 -4.35
N PHE A 9 -18.37 19.82 -3.93
CA PHE A 9 -18.39 19.39 -2.53
C PHE A 9 -17.29 20.13 -1.77
N THR A 10 -17.41 21.45 -1.66
CA THR A 10 -16.50 22.26 -0.84
C THR A 10 -17.12 22.47 0.53
N ASP A 11 -16.34 22.14 1.57
CA ASP A 11 -16.61 22.28 3.00
C ASP A 11 -17.68 21.33 3.61
N PHE A 12 -17.32 20.05 3.77
CA PHE A 12 -17.66 19.34 5.02
C PHE A 12 -16.49 19.46 6.01
N ARG A 13 -16.14 20.70 6.38
CA ARG A 13 -15.37 20.89 7.61
C ARG A 13 -16.32 20.60 8.76
N ILE A 14 -16.09 19.50 9.48
CA ILE A 14 -16.64 19.35 10.83
C ILE A 14 -16.28 20.64 11.57
N GLY A 15 -17.32 21.42 11.87
CA GLY A 15 -17.18 22.82 12.18
C GLY A 15 -16.25 23.06 13.36
N LYS A 16 -15.67 24.26 13.42
CA LYS A 16 -14.90 24.82 14.55
C LYS A 16 -15.61 24.70 15.93
N GLY A 17 -16.84 24.20 15.99
CA GLY A 17 -17.57 23.84 17.20
C GLY A 17 -17.16 22.50 17.83
N PHE A 18 -16.57 21.55 17.08
CA PHE A 18 -16.11 20.27 17.67
C PHE A 18 -14.81 20.47 18.47
N GLN A 19 -13.88 21.28 17.95
CA GLN A 19 -12.62 21.60 18.65
C GLN A 19 -12.80 22.39 19.96
N ARG A 20 -13.95 23.03 20.20
CA ARG A 20 -14.21 23.73 21.47
C ARG A 20 -14.94 22.89 22.52
N ASN A 21 -15.61 21.80 22.12
CA ASN A 21 -16.34 20.96 23.07
C ASN A 21 -15.48 19.83 23.68
N VAL A 22 -14.31 19.54 23.11
CA VAL A 22 -13.34 18.60 23.71
C VAL A 22 -12.68 19.20 24.98
N LEU A 23 -12.58 20.53 25.08
CA LEU A 23 -12.05 21.22 26.28
C LEU A 23 -13.07 21.33 27.44
N GLY A 24 -14.28 20.76 27.29
CA GLY A 24 -15.41 20.96 28.20
C GLY A 24 -15.81 19.75 29.06
N TYR A 25 -15.22 18.56 28.86
CA TYR A 25 -15.51 17.42 29.72
C TYR A 25 -14.72 17.55 31.02
N ARG A 26 -15.46 17.77 32.10
CA ARG A 26 -14.93 17.71 33.46
C ARG A 26 -14.31 16.33 33.67
N TYR A 27 -12.99 16.33 33.83
CA TYR A 27 -12.21 15.25 34.42
C TYR A 27 -12.95 14.72 35.66
N LEU A 28 -13.48 13.51 35.57
CA LEU A 28 -13.64 12.68 36.75
C LEU A 28 -12.24 12.16 37.06
N GLU A 29 -11.57 12.79 38.03
CA GLU A 29 -10.43 12.21 38.73
C GLU A 29 -10.90 10.88 39.37
N HIS A 30 -10.90 9.80 38.58
CA HIS A 30 -10.80 8.47 39.14
C HIS A 30 -9.33 8.33 39.53
N GLY A 31 -9.07 8.28 40.84
CA GLY A 31 -7.73 8.04 41.37
C GLY A 31 -7.09 6.85 40.66
N LEU A 32 -6.00 7.12 39.96
CA LEU A 32 -5.25 6.18 39.13
C LEU A 32 -4.77 5.01 40.00
N PHE A 33 -5.47 3.89 39.90
CA PHE A 33 -4.91 2.59 40.21
C PHE A 33 -4.31 2.09 38.89
N SER A 34 -3.00 2.17 38.75
CA SER A 34 -2.27 1.64 37.59
C SER A 34 -1.37 0.50 38.05
N MET A 35 -1.10 -0.44 37.14
CA MET A 35 -0.03 -1.41 37.35
C MET A 35 1.32 -0.68 37.52
N ASN A 36 2.25 -1.32 38.21
CA ASN A 36 3.63 -0.89 38.30
C ASN A 36 4.57 -2.07 37.99
N LEU A 37 5.11 -2.11 36.78
CA LEU A 37 6.12 -3.07 36.36
C LEU A 37 7.51 -2.55 36.74
N ASN A 38 7.98 -3.02 37.89
CA ASN A 38 9.27 -2.65 38.45
C ASN A 38 10.38 -3.53 37.86
N VAL A 39 11.18 -2.95 36.96
CA VAL A 39 12.28 -3.65 36.27
C VAL A 39 13.61 -3.42 36.96
N THR A 40 14.33 -4.51 37.25
CA THR A 40 15.75 -4.50 37.60
C THR A 40 16.60 -5.15 36.50
N TYR A 41 17.90 -4.87 36.50
CA TYR A 41 18.85 -5.44 35.54
C TYR A 41 20.03 -6.02 36.29
N ASP A 42 20.55 -7.15 35.81
CA ASP A 42 21.80 -7.71 36.34
C ASP A 42 23.02 -6.83 35.97
N THR A 43 24.18 -7.12 36.56
CA THR A 43 25.40 -6.33 36.33
C THR A 43 25.94 -6.49 34.90
N ASN A 44 25.72 -7.64 34.26
CA ASN A 44 26.17 -7.89 32.90
C ASN A 44 25.40 -7.03 31.89
N THR A 45 24.09 -6.98 32.03
CA THR A 45 23.16 -6.21 31.20
C THR A 45 23.47 -4.73 31.29
N GLN A 46 23.64 -4.22 32.51
CA GLN A 46 24.05 -2.83 32.73
C GLN A 46 25.39 -2.46 32.08
N SER A 47 26.29 -3.44 31.88
CA SER A 47 27.62 -3.19 31.31
C SER A 47 27.74 -3.51 29.81
N THR A 48 26.84 -4.32 29.26
CA THR A 48 26.96 -4.85 27.89
C THR A 48 25.80 -4.50 26.96
N ALA A 49 24.62 -4.16 27.49
CA ALA A 49 23.47 -3.81 26.66
C ALA A 49 23.60 -2.42 26.03
N PRO A 50 23.19 -2.23 24.76
CA PRO A 50 23.20 -0.92 24.12
C PRO A 50 22.12 0.00 24.73
N ALA A 51 22.32 1.32 24.67
CA ALA A 51 21.35 2.29 25.18
C ALA A 51 19.94 2.10 24.60
N ALA A 52 19.85 1.70 23.33
CA ALA A 52 18.59 1.45 22.64
C ALA A 52 17.81 0.24 23.22
N PHE A 53 18.50 -0.74 23.83
CA PHE A 53 17.85 -1.85 24.54
C PHE A 53 17.04 -1.34 25.73
N PHE A 54 17.66 -0.51 26.59
CA PHE A 54 16.97 0.07 27.74
C PHE A 54 15.78 0.95 27.33
N SER A 55 15.90 1.66 26.19
CA SER A 55 14.78 2.42 25.64
C SER A 55 13.62 1.52 25.21
N ALA A 56 13.90 0.38 24.56
CA ALA A 56 12.88 -0.60 24.17
C ALA A 56 12.22 -1.25 25.40
N VAL A 57 13.00 -1.61 26.43
CA VAL A 57 12.45 -2.12 27.70
C VAL A 57 11.53 -1.09 28.36
N ASN A 58 11.98 0.17 28.49
CA ASN A 58 11.17 1.23 29.08
C ASN A 58 9.88 1.49 28.28
N TYR A 59 9.91 1.32 26.96
CA TYR A 59 8.73 1.40 26.11
C TYR A 59 7.72 0.32 26.47
N VAL A 60 8.12 -0.95 26.54
CA VAL A 60 7.21 -2.06 26.89
C VAL A 60 6.70 -1.95 28.32
N VAL A 61 7.54 -1.51 29.27
CA VAL A 61 7.13 -1.20 30.65
C VAL A 61 6.03 -0.14 30.66
N SER A 62 6.23 0.96 29.92
CA SER A 62 5.25 2.03 29.83
C SER A 62 3.95 1.57 29.15
N LEU A 63 4.07 0.73 28.12
CA LEU A 63 2.92 0.12 27.44
C LEU A 63 2.09 -0.70 28.43
N PHE A 64 2.69 -1.61 29.18
CA PHE A 64 1.93 -2.45 30.10
C PHE A 64 1.39 -1.67 31.32
N ASP A 65 2.18 -0.75 31.91
CA ASP A 65 1.74 0.09 33.03
C ASP A 65 0.54 0.99 32.68
N SER A 66 0.46 1.42 31.42
CA SER A 66 -0.68 2.21 30.92
C SER A 66 -1.85 1.37 30.44
N THR A 67 -1.59 0.14 29.98
CA THR A 67 -2.62 -0.79 29.49
C THR A 67 -3.41 -1.39 30.64
N PHE A 68 -2.73 -1.81 31.71
CA PHE A 68 -3.34 -2.55 32.82
C PHE A 68 -3.53 -1.69 34.07
N THR A 69 -4.73 -1.77 34.65
CA THR A 69 -5.18 -0.94 35.78
C THR A 69 -5.23 -1.71 37.11
N ASN A 70 -4.80 -2.96 37.13
CA ASN A 70 -4.66 -3.72 38.37
C ASN A 70 -3.67 -2.98 39.29
N ASN A 71 -4.10 -2.69 40.53
CA ASN A 71 -3.25 -2.01 41.51
C ASN A 71 -2.21 -2.97 42.11
N VAL A 72 -1.21 -3.34 41.32
CA VAL A 72 -0.20 -4.32 41.67
C VAL A 72 1.19 -3.88 41.24
N THR A 73 2.19 -4.26 42.03
CA THR A 73 3.60 -4.16 41.63
C THR A 73 4.09 -5.54 41.21
N VAL A 74 4.54 -5.62 39.95
CA VAL A 74 5.21 -6.79 39.39
C VAL A 74 6.70 -6.49 39.32
N ASN A 75 7.52 -7.27 40.00
CA ASN A 75 8.97 -7.09 40.01
C ASN A 75 9.60 -8.10 39.05
N ILE A 76 10.27 -7.62 38.01
CA ILE A 76 10.97 -8.50 37.07
C ILE A 76 12.43 -8.10 36.94
N GLU A 77 13.28 -9.07 36.67
CA GLU A 77 14.67 -8.80 36.30
C GLU A 77 14.87 -9.14 34.82
N ILE A 78 15.40 -8.19 34.05
CA ILE A 78 15.63 -8.33 32.61
C ILE A 78 17.13 -8.41 32.32
N GLY A 79 17.50 -9.41 31.55
CA GLY A 79 18.86 -9.70 31.13
C GLY A 79 19.11 -9.53 29.63
N TYR A 80 20.34 -9.15 29.26
CA TYR A 80 20.81 -9.08 27.87
C TYR A 80 22.05 -9.95 27.66
N GLY A 81 21.93 -10.92 26.77
CA GLY A 81 22.96 -11.88 26.40
C GLY A 81 23.13 -13.02 27.39
N ASN A 82 23.75 -12.76 28.55
CA ASN A 82 24.32 -13.80 29.43
C ASN A 82 23.42 -14.17 30.63
N PHE A 83 22.11 -14.06 30.44
CA PHE A 83 21.09 -14.34 31.44
C PHE A 83 20.70 -15.84 31.36
N PRO A 84 20.55 -16.56 32.50
CA PRO A 84 20.43 -18.03 32.51
C PRO A 84 19.11 -18.40 31.81
N TYR A 85 19.04 -19.41 30.92
CA TYR A 85 18.90 -20.79 31.39
C TYR A 85 19.47 -21.87 30.47
N ASP A 86 20.01 -21.56 29.30
CA ASP A 86 20.57 -22.63 28.46
C ASP A 86 21.91 -22.29 27.80
N SER A 87 22.91 -23.10 28.14
CA SER A 87 24.22 -23.13 27.47
C SER A 87 24.37 -24.34 26.53
N SER A 88 23.28 -25.06 26.25
CA SER A 88 23.28 -26.40 25.67
C SER A 88 22.25 -26.68 24.55
N ALA A 89 21.27 -25.81 24.28
CA ALA A 89 20.48 -25.83 23.04
C ALA A 89 20.49 -24.46 22.33
N VAL A 90 20.00 -24.44 21.09
CA VAL A 90 19.99 -23.26 20.21
C VAL A 90 19.38 -22.06 20.95
N PRO A 91 20.12 -20.95 21.20
CA PRO A 91 19.57 -19.89 22.03
C PRO A 91 18.40 -19.19 21.33
N ALA A 92 17.27 -19.09 22.04
CA ALA A 92 16.06 -18.42 21.60
C ALA A 92 16.27 -16.90 21.46
N LEU A 93 15.31 -16.22 20.82
CA LEU A 93 15.32 -14.76 20.70
C LEU A 93 15.14 -14.08 22.07
N GLY A 94 14.23 -14.63 22.87
CA GLY A 94 14.02 -14.34 24.28
C GLY A 94 13.67 -15.63 25.02
N GLU A 95 13.70 -15.56 26.34
CA GLU A 95 13.23 -16.61 27.25
C GLU A 95 12.70 -15.97 28.53
N SER A 96 11.64 -16.52 29.10
CA SER A 96 11.08 -16.09 30.38
C SER A 96 11.11 -17.22 31.41
N GLU A 97 11.24 -16.86 32.68
CA GLU A 97 11.06 -17.81 33.79
C GLU A 97 10.19 -17.18 34.89
N GLN A 98 9.06 -17.81 35.18
CA GLN A 98 8.15 -17.38 36.22
C GLN A 98 8.66 -17.78 37.60
N ASN A 99 8.46 -16.91 38.59
CA ASN A 99 8.79 -17.17 39.98
C ASN A 99 7.53 -17.28 40.85
N GLY A 100 7.66 -17.98 41.98
CA GLY A 100 6.60 -18.03 42.99
C GLY A 100 5.35 -18.77 42.52
N LEU A 101 5.49 -19.75 41.63
CA LEU A 101 4.45 -20.68 41.19
C LEU A 101 3.72 -21.31 42.38
N THR A 102 2.39 -21.28 42.37
CA THR A 102 1.59 -21.89 43.43
C THR A 102 0.40 -22.69 42.90
N TRP A 103 0.09 -23.78 43.61
CA TRP A 103 -1.15 -24.52 43.40
C TRP A 103 -2.34 -23.74 43.95
N ALA A 104 -3.30 -23.45 43.10
CA ALA A 104 -4.46 -22.64 43.42
C ALA A 104 -5.75 -23.47 43.50
N ASP A 105 -6.67 -23.02 44.35
CA ASP A 105 -8.04 -23.54 44.36
C ASP A 105 -8.81 -22.96 43.16
N TYR A 106 -9.27 -23.83 42.26
CA TYR A 106 -10.03 -23.44 41.06
C TYR A 106 -11.26 -22.58 41.40
N GLY A 107 -12.01 -22.95 42.45
CA GLY A 107 -13.21 -22.22 42.84
C GLY A 107 -12.90 -20.78 43.23
N ARG A 108 -11.81 -20.57 43.96
CA ARG A 108 -11.32 -19.25 44.35
C ARG A 108 -10.81 -18.44 43.16
N VAL A 109 -10.04 -19.05 42.25
CA VAL A 109 -9.56 -18.38 41.03
C VAL A 109 -10.71 -17.98 40.12
N ARG A 110 -11.64 -18.90 39.86
CA ARG A 110 -12.86 -18.61 39.09
C ARG A 110 -13.65 -17.45 39.68
N GLN A 111 -13.79 -17.40 41.01
CA GLN A 111 -14.51 -16.29 41.65
C GLN A 111 -13.74 -14.97 41.54
N ALA A 112 -12.41 -14.98 41.62
CA ALA A 112 -11.60 -13.79 41.40
C ALA A 112 -11.76 -13.26 39.96
N LEU A 113 -11.65 -14.12 38.95
CA LEU A 113 -11.89 -13.77 37.54
C LEU A 113 -13.30 -13.19 37.31
N LEU A 114 -14.32 -13.76 37.94
CA LEU A 114 -15.69 -13.23 37.88
C LEU A 114 -15.82 -11.85 38.54
N ASN A 115 -15.12 -11.61 39.65
CA ASN A 115 -15.16 -10.34 40.36
C ASN A 115 -14.43 -9.24 39.56
N GLU A 116 -13.33 -9.58 38.89
CA GLU A 116 -12.61 -8.69 37.96
C GLU A 116 -13.39 -8.44 36.67
N GLY A 117 -14.43 -9.24 36.38
CA GLY A 117 -15.17 -9.15 35.11
C GLY A 117 -14.37 -9.66 33.91
N ALA A 118 -13.40 -10.56 34.14
CA ALA A 118 -12.54 -11.11 33.11
C ALA A 118 -13.36 -11.74 31.97
N PRO A 119 -13.06 -11.42 30.69
CA PRO A 119 -13.74 -12.01 29.54
C PRO A 119 -13.76 -13.54 29.59
N GLY A 120 -14.94 -14.12 29.40
CA GLY A 120 -15.14 -15.56 29.40
C GLY A 120 -15.18 -16.25 30.76
N ALA A 121 -14.90 -15.55 31.87
CA ALA A 121 -15.01 -16.12 33.22
C ALA A 121 -16.42 -16.66 33.52
N ASN A 122 -17.46 -16.05 32.95
CA ASN A 122 -18.85 -16.50 33.06
C ASN A 122 -19.14 -17.83 32.34
N THR A 123 -18.30 -18.25 31.41
CA THR A 123 -18.41 -19.54 30.72
C THR A 123 -17.77 -20.69 31.50
N LEU A 124 -16.99 -20.39 32.53
CA LEU A 124 -16.33 -21.37 33.37
C LEU A 124 -17.32 -22.10 34.28
N SER A 125 -17.29 -23.43 34.28
CA SER A 125 -18.13 -24.29 35.10
C SER A 125 -17.84 -24.15 36.60
N ALA A 126 -18.76 -24.58 37.46
CA ALA A 126 -18.53 -24.54 38.91
C ALA A 126 -17.46 -25.55 39.38
N ALA A 127 -17.31 -26.68 38.67
CA ALA A 127 -16.25 -27.64 38.88
C ALA A 127 -15.09 -27.41 37.87
N PRO A 128 -13.85 -27.77 38.21
CA PRO A 128 -12.71 -27.65 37.31
C PRO A 128 -12.97 -28.39 35.99
N PRO A 129 -12.82 -27.72 34.83
CA PRO A 129 -13.09 -28.34 33.54
C PRO A 129 -11.89 -29.14 33.00
N LEU A 130 -10.72 -29.03 33.63
CA LEU A 130 -9.49 -29.76 33.31
C LEU A 130 -9.09 -30.65 34.48
N SER A 131 -8.51 -31.82 34.18
CA SER A 131 -7.94 -32.72 35.18
C SER A 131 -6.54 -32.26 35.58
N GLY A 132 -6.23 -32.32 36.87
CA GLY A 132 -4.95 -31.85 37.40
C GLY A 132 -5.15 -30.78 38.46
N GLY A 133 -4.06 -30.17 38.92
CA GLY A 133 -4.13 -28.98 39.76
C GLY A 133 -3.93 -27.71 38.92
N LEU A 134 -4.68 -26.66 39.28
CA LEU A 134 -4.50 -25.34 38.70
C LEU A 134 -3.24 -24.70 39.30
N VAL A 135 -2.34 -24.25 38.44
CA VAL A 135 -1.14 -23.50 38.79
C VAL A 135 -1.34 -22.05 38.39
N ILE A 136 -0.88 -21.12 39.23
CA ILE A 136 -0.87 -19.69 38.92
C ILE A 136 0.48 -19.07 39.27
N ASP A 137 0.89 -18.12 38.46
CA ASP A 137 2.10 -17.34 38.65
C ASP A 137 1.94 -16.27 39.73
N SER A 138 3.06 -15.80 40.28
CA SER A 138 3.02 -14.81 41.35
C SER A 138 2.44 -13.46 40.90
N ALA A 139 2.75 -12.99 39.68
CA ALA A 139 2.17 -11.77 39.11
C ALA A 139 0.66 -11.92 38.85
N GLU A 140 0.24 -13.02 38.23
CA GLU A 140 -1.17 -13.32 37.97
C GLU A 140 -1.97 -13.45 39.27
N ALA A 141 -1.40 -14.11 40.29
CA ALA A 141 -2.00 -14.21 41.61
C ALA A 141 -2.16 -12.85 42.30
N LYS A 142 -1.21 -11.92 42.10
CA LYS A 142 -1.31 -10.54 42.60
C LYS A 142 -2.44 -9.80 41.88
N ALA A 143 -2.48 -9.89 40.54
CA ALA A 143 -3.47 -9.21 39.70
C ALA A 143 -4.91 -9.59 40.10
N LEU A 144 -5.14 -10.86 40.43
CA LEU A 144 -6.42 -11.40 40.89
C LEU A 144 -6.70 -11.18 42.40
N GLY A 145 -5.81 -10.49 43.12
CA GLY A 145 -5.93 -10.28 44.57
C GLY A 145 -5.87 -11.57 45.40
N LEU A 146 -5.29 -12.64 44.86
CA LEU A 146 -5.15 -13.94 45.51
C LEU A 146 -3.92 -14.00 46.41
N SER A 147 -2.90 -13.22 46.07
CA SER A 147 -1.70 -12.96 46.86
C SER A 147 -1.57 -11.46 47.20
N GLY A 148 -0.78 -11.14 48.24
CA GLY A 148 -0.53 -9.76 48.65
C GLY A 148 0.71 -9.16 47.98
N ALA A 149 0.91 -7.85 48.16
CA ALA A 149 2.12 -7.18 47.70
C ALA A 149 3.38 -7.84 48.27
N SER A 150 4.38 -8.05 47.42
CA SER A 150 5.66 -8.69 47.75
C SER A 150 6.77 -7.98 47.01
N SER A 151 7.93 -7.83 47.65
CA SER A 151 9.16 -7.31 47.03
C SER A 151 10.01 -8.41 46.38
N ALA A 152 9.56 -9.67 46.41
CA ALA A 152 10.19 -10.75 45.67
C ALA A 152 10.00 -10.54 44.17
N LEU A 153 10.96 -11.03 43.38
CA LEU A 153 10.82 -11.11 41.92
C LEU A 153 9.65 -12.04 41.57
N ASP A 154 8.84 -11.62 40.60
CA ASP A 154 7.76 -12.39 40.03
C ASP A 154 8.23 -13.22 38.82
N GLY A 155 9.38 -12.87 38.25
CA GLY A 155 10.04 -13.67 37.22
C GLY A 155 11.24 -12.97 36.62
N TRP A 156 11.80 -13.61 35.61
CA TRP A 156 12.97 -13.14 34.88
C TRP A 156 12.74 -13.19 33.37
N VAL A 157 13.34 -12.26 32.64
CA VAL A 157 13.30 -12.22 31.16
C VAL A 157 14.73 -12.13 30.64
N GLY A 158 15.14 -13.09 29.81
CA GLY A 158 16.40 -13.09 29.09
C GLY A 158 16.20 -12.72 27.62
N ILE A 159 17.01 -11.79 27.10
CA ILE A 159 17.01 -11.42 25.69
C ILE A 159 18.37 -11.74 25.07
N ALA A 160 18.38 -12.36 23.89
CA ALA A 160 19.62 -12.62 23.16
C ALA A 160 20.38 -11.33 22.86
N SER A 161 21.71 -11.34 22.96
CA SER A 161 22.49 -10.17 22.54
C SER A 161 22.62 -10.07 21.01
N ASP A 162 22.83 -8.86 20.47
CA ASP A 162 23.19 -8.66 19.05
C ASP A 162 24.35 -9.56 18.62
N THR A 163 25.32 -9.79 19.51
CA THR A 163 26.46 -10.66 19.23
C THR A 163 26.02 -12.11 19.06
N MET A 164 25.05 -12.57 19.85
CA MET A 164 24.49 -13.92 19.74
C MET A 164 23.65 -14.07 18.47
N LEU A 165 22.75 -13.11 18.18
CA LEU A 165 21.95 -13.11 16.96
C LEU A 165 22.81 -13.11 15.69
N GLN A 166 23.89 -12.32 15.71
CA GLN A 166 24.83 -12.24 14.60
C GLN A 166 25.57 -13.57 14.38
N GLN A 167 25.86 -14.32 15.45
CA GLN A 167 26.52 -15.63 15.36
C GLN A 167 25.57 -16.75 14.92
N GLN A 168 24.28 -16.64 15.24
CA GLN A 168 23.30 -17.71 15.00
C GLN A 168 22.58 -17.60 13.66
N ALA A 169 22.13 -16.38 13.32
CA ALA A 169 21.23 -16.16 12.21
C ALA A 169 21.73 -15.08 11.23
N ASN A 170 22.96 -14.57 11.43
CA ASN A 170 23.47 -13.39 10.72
C ASN A 170 22.48 -12.20 10.82
N GLY A 171 21.78 -12.10 11.94
CA GLY A 171 20.77 -11.09 12.20
C GLY A 171 21.16 -10.15 13.34
N SER A 172 20.35 -9.13 13.56
CA SER A 172 20.50 -8.17 14.67
C SER A 172 19.13 -7.73 15.17
N TRP A 173 19.10 -6.97 16.26
CA TRP A 173 17.86 -6.36 16.71
C TRP A 173 17.50 -5.12 15.89
N SER A 174 16.21 -4.96 15.61
CA SER A 174 15.59 -3.67 15.40
C SER A 174 15.18 -3.12 16.77
N TYR A 175 15.77 -2.00 17.15
CA TYR A 175 15.43 -1.28 18.37
C TYR A 175 14.31 -0.23 18.16
N SER A 176 13.75 -0.17 16.94
CA SER A 176 12.67 0.75 16.63
C SER A 176 11.37 0.24 17.23
N VAL A 177 10.61 1.13 17.87
CA VAL A 177 9.31 0.81 18.48
C VAL A 177 8.15 0.77 17.48
N ALA A 178 8.37 1.23 16.24
CA ALA A 178 7.29 1.39 15.26
C ALA A 178 7.71 1.13 13.81
N ALA A 179 9.00 1.05 13.51
CA ALA A 179 9.46 0.80 12.13
C ALA A 179 9.58 -0.70 11.89
N THR A 180 9.07 -1.15 10.74
CA THR A 180 9.30 -2.53 10.27
C THR A 180 10.81 -2.83 10.27
N PRO A 181 11.26 -3.90 10.95
CA PRO A 181 12.65 -4.30 10.94
C PRO A 181 13.20 -4.50 9.52
N GLY A 182 14.49 -4.24 9.31
CA GLY A 182 15.16 -4.63 8.06
C GLY A 182 15.12 -6.15 7.85
N GLY A 183 15.33 -6.61 6.61
CA GLY A 183 15.15 -8.03 6.25
C GLY A 183 16.00 -9.05 7.01
N ASN A 184 17.03 -8.63 7.75
CA ASN A 184 17.84 -9.45 8.65
C ASN A 184 17.74 -9.02 10.13
N GLN A 185 16.78 -8.16 10.48
CA GLN A 185 16.57 -7.66 11.83
C GLN A 185 15.31 -8.27 12.45
N TYR A 186 15.38 -8.60 13.73
CA TYR A 186 14.22 -9.07 14.50
C TYR A 186 13.62 -7.91 15.30
N ASP A 187 12.31 -7.94 15.52
CA ASP A 187 11.61 -6.97 16.35
C ASP A 187 11.88 -7.21 17.83
N LEU A 188 12.72 -6.36 18.45
CA LEU A 188 13.02 -6.48 19.87
C LEU A 188 11.81 -6.15 20.75
N VAL A 189 10.97 -5.21 20.32
CA VAL A 189 9.82 -4.76 21.12
C VAL A 189 8.79 -5.86 21.22
N GLY A 190 8.45 -6.50 20.10
CA GLY A 190 7.55 -7.65 20.09
C GLY A 190 8.07 -8.82 20.95
N VAL A 191 9.39 -9.08 20.96
CA VAL A 191 9.96 -10.12 21.84
C VAL A 191 9.89 -9.71 23.31
N LEU A 192 10.16 -8.44 23.66
CA LEU A 192 9.99 -7.97 25.04
C LEU A 192 8.54 -8.04 25.51
N GLU A 193 7.58 -7.67 24.64
CA GLU A 193 6.13 -7.83 24.90
C GLU A 193 5.79 -9.29 25.13
N HIS A 194 6.34 -10.20 24.31
CA HIS A 194 6.22 -11.65 24.45
C HIS A 194 6.67 -12.14 25.83
N GLU A 195 7.95 -11.98 26.17
CA GLU A 195 8.54 -12.57 27.37
C GLU A 195 7.97 -11.96 28.65
N ILE A 196 7.72 -10.65 28.68
CA ILE A 196 7.17 -9.99 29.86
C ILE A 196 5.73 -10.48 30.11
N SER A 197 4.94 -10.67 29.06
CA SER A 197 3.55 -11.14 29.21
C SER A 197 3.46 -12.55 29.79
N GLU A 198 4.47 -13.40 29.58
CA GLU A 198 4.55 -14.73 30.22
C GLU A 198 4.80 -14.61 31.72
N ILE A 199 5.63 -13.66 32.15
CA ILE A 199 5.79 -13.36 33.58
C ILE A 199 4.48 -12.84 34.18
N LEU A 200 3.66 -12.16 33.37
CA LEU A 200 2.32 -11.72 33.77
C LEU A 200 1.28 -12.86 33.78
N GLY A 201 1.65 -14.10 33.50
CA GLY A 201 0.76 -15.27 33.59
C GLY A 201 0.32 -15.86 32.26
N ARG A 202 0.86 -15.38 31.13
CA ARG A 202 0.58 -15.95 29.79
C ARG A 202 1.29 -17.29 29.58
N THR A 203 1.05 -18.27 30.46
CA THR A 203 1.73 -19.55 30.46
C THR A 203 0.74 -20.70 30.42
N SER A 204 1.01 -21.67 29.54
CA SER A 204 0.29 -22.94 29.46
C SER A 204 1.09 -24.00 30.20
N TYR A 205 0.43 -24.81 31.04
CA TYR A 205 1.10 -25.89 31.80
C TYR A 205 0.66 -27.29 31.33
N LEU A 206 0.02 -27.40 30.17
CA LEU A 206 -0.47 -28.68 29.64
C LEU A 206 0.63 -29.66 29.19
N ASP A 207 1.87 -29.19 29.06
CA ASP A 207 3.06 -29.99 28.83
C ASP A 207 3.62 -30.61 30.13
N ALA A 208 3.30 -30.02 31.29
CA ALA A 208 3.61 -30.55 32.61
C ALA A 208 2.57 -31.63 33.05
N PRO A 209 3.00 -32.84 33.48
CA PRO A 209 2.07 -33.90 33.84
C PRO A 209 1.13 -33.56 35.02
N GLY A 210 -0.15 -33.34 34.73
CA GLY A 210 -1.19 -33.14 35.74
C GLY A 210 -1.38 -31.69 36.20
N GLU A 211 -0.88 -30.73 35.41
CA GLU A 211 -0.95 -29.30 35.65
C GLU A 211 -1.74 -28.60 34.53
N TYR A 212 -2.30 -27.43 34.85
CA TYR A 212 -2.87 -26.49 33.88
C TYR A 212 -2.86 -25.08 34.47
N GLY A 213 -2.74 -24.07 33.62
CA GLY A 213 -2.82 -22.65 33.99
C GLY A 213 -4.21 -22.05 33.77
N ILE A 214 -4.41 -20.77 34.12
CA ILE A 214 -5.66 -20.06 33.82
C ILE A 214 -5.87 -19.98 32.31
N MET A 215 -4.81 -19.75 31.54
CA MET A 215 -4.85 -19.68 30.09
C MET A 215 -5.44 -20.94 29.43
N ASP A 216 -5.14 -22.12 29.98
CA ASP A 216 -5.66 -23.40 29.49
C ASP A 216 -7.18 -23.52 29.69
N LEU A 217 -7.76 -22.76 30.63
CA LEU A 217 -9.21 -22.59 30.79
C LEU A 217 -9.85 -21.79 29.65
N TYR A 218 -9.11 -21.35 28.63
CA TYR A 218 -9.65 -20.71 27.44
C TYR A 218 -9.19 -21.38 26.14
N ARG A 219 -8.60 -22.58 26.25
CA ARG A 219 -8.17 -23.41 25.12
C ARG A 219 -9.27 -24.34 24.65
N TYR A 220 -9.66 -24.26 23.38
CA TYR A 220 -10.72 -25.06 22.76
C TYR A 220 -10.26 -25.82 21.53
N ALA A 221 -10.80 -27.02 21.36
CA ALA A 221 -10.65 -27.84 20.14
C ALA A 221 -11.83 -27.63 19.18
N SER A 222 -13.00 -27.34 19.72
CA SER A 222 -14.22 -26.95 18.98
C SER A 222 -15.23 -26.31 19.92
N ALA A 223 -16.35 -25.80 19.40
CA ALA A 223 -17.41 -25.20 20.23
C ALA A 223 -17.90 -26.17 21.32
N GLY A 224 -17.79 -25.74 22.57
CA GLY A 224 -18.14 -26.51 23.76
C GLY A 224 -17.12 -27.57 24.18
N VAL A 225 -16.01 -27.74 23.46
CA VAL A 225 -15.00 -28.78 23.72
C VAL A 225 -13.63 -28.16 23.96
N ARG A 226 -13.15 -28.29 25.20
CA ARG A 226 -11.81 -27.83 25.60
C ARG A 226 -10.73 -28.74 25.06
N GLN A 227 -9.58 -28.15 24.71
CA GLN A 227 -8.38 -28.91 24.42
C GLN A 227 -7.60 -29.11 25.72
N THR A 228 -7.34 -30.36 26.09
CA THR A 228 -6.80 -30.74 27.41
C THR A 228 -5.39 -31.33 27.34
N GLY A 229 -4.70 -31.16 26.21
CA GLY A 229 -3.36 -31.66 25.99
C GLY A 229 -2.66 -30.89 24.88
N THR A 230 -1.51 -31.39 24.45
CA THR A 230 -0.56 -30.69 23.59
C THR A 230 -0.87 -30.80 22.08
N GLY A 231 -1.95 -31.51 21.69
CA GLY A 231 -2.33 -31.76 20.30
C GLY A 231 -3.31 -30.73 19.71
N GLY A 232 -3.47 -30.76 18.38
CA GLY A 232 -4.46 -29.94 17.65
C GLY A 232 -5.79 -30.67 17.40
N PRO A 233 -6.89 -29.94 17.14
CA PRO A 233 -6.98 -28.48 17.04
C PRO A 233 -6.97 -27.77 18.40
N ALA A 234 -6.42 -26.55 18.46
CA ALA A 234 -6.35 -25.73 19.66
C ALA A 234 -6.44 -24.24 19.31
N TYR A 235 -7.40 -23.53 19.91
CA TYR A 235 -7.55 -22.07 19.74
C TYR A 235 -8.05 -21.38 21.01
N PHE A 236 -7.81 -20.08 21.11
CA PHE A 236 -8.29 -19.22 22.18
C PHE A 236 -9.74 -18.82 21.96
N SER A 237 -10.55 -18.91 23.02
CA SER A 237 -11.94 -18.48 22.99
C SER A 237 -12.46 -18.10 24.37
N THR A 238 -13.20 -17.00 24.43
CA THR A 238 -13.84 -16.49 25.66
C THR A 238 -15.33 -16.83 25.74
N ASN A 239 -15.92 -17.46 24.72
CA ASN A 239 -17.36 -17.70 24.66
C ASN A 239 -17.72 -19.19 24.54
N GLY A 240 -16.99 -20.04 25.27
CA GLY A 240 -17.25 -21.48 25.25
C GLY A 240 -16.77 -22.18 23.98
N GLY A 241 -15.82 -21.60 23.25
CA GLY A 241 -15.30 -22.17 22.00
C GLY A 241 -16.09 -21.80 20.75
N VAL A 242 -17.08 -20.89 20.83
CA VAL A 242 -17.89 -20.50 19.67
C VAL A 242 -17.10 -19.66 18.68
N THR A 243 -16.32 -18.69 19.17
CA THR A 243 -15.45 -17.83 18.36
C THR A 243 -14.00 -18.27 18.51
N ASN A 244 -13.30 -18.44 17.38
CA ASN A 244 -11.85 -18.60 17.36
C ASN A 244 -11.21 -17.21 17.32
N LEU A 245 -10.54 -16.83 18.40
CA LEU A 245 -9.85 -15.54 18.52
C LEU A 245 -8.39 -15.63 18.10
N GLY A 246 -7.78 -16.83 18.06
CA GLY A 246 -6.39 -17.07 17.69
C GLY A 246 -6.02 -18.54 17.86
N ASN A 247 -5.28 -19.11 16.89
CA ASN A 247 -4.84 -20.50 16.97
C ASN A 247 -3.59 -20.61 17.84
N TRP A 248 -3.57 -21.59 18.75
CA TRP A 248 -2.40 -21.89 19.56
C TRP A 248 -1.37 -22.69 18.75
N ASN A 249 -0.10 -22.53 19.10
CA ASN A 249 0.96 -23.42 18.66
C ASN A 249 0.66 -24.84 19.12
N THR A 250 0.81 -25.79 18.20
CA THR A 250 0.65 -27.23 18.43
C THR A 250 1.84 -28.01 17.90
N LEU A 251 2.94 -27.31 17.58
CA LEU A 251 4.16 -27.96 17.12
C LEU A 251 4.94 -28.48 18.34
N PRO A 252 5.76 -29.54 18.18
CA PRO A 252 6.61 -30.06 19.26
C PRO A 252 7.75 -29.12 19.71
N VAL A 253 7.85 -27.94 19.10
CA VAL A 253 8.85 -26.90 19.35
C VAL A 253 8.11 -25.60 19.66
N GLY A 254 8.69 -24.76 20.52
CA GLY A 254 8.05 -23.55 21.05
C GLY A 254 7.00 -23.86 22.12
N ASP A 255 6.47 -22.82 22.76
CA ASP A 255 5.56 -22.99 23.89
C ASP A 255 4.12 -23.20 23.43
N LEU A 256 3.37 -23.97 24.20
CA LEU A 256 1.97 -24.23 23.91
C LEU A 256 1.13 -22.97 24.11
N GLY A 257 1.60 -22.04 24.96
CA GLY A 257 0.98 -20.76 25.25
C GLY A 257 1.13 -19.72 24.13
N ASP A 258 1.79 -20.07 23.04
CA ASP A 258 2.06 -19.12 21.97
C ASP A 258 1.07 -19.25 20.83
N TRP A 259 0.93 -18.16 20.06
CA TRP A 259 0.20 -18.23 18.81
C TRP A 259 0.94 -19.06 17.76
N ALA A 260 0.17 -19.82 16.99
CA ALA A 260 0.67 -20.46 15.78
C ALA A 260 0.89 -19.42 14.67
N GLY A 261 1.90 -19.63 13.82
CA GLY A 261 2.19 -18.73 12.69
C GLY A 261 1.02 -18.47 11.72
N SER A 262 -0.05 -19.26 11.77
CA SER A 262 -1.30 -18.99 11.05
C SER A 262 -1.99 -17.68 11.45
N VAL A 263 -1.64 -17.09 12.60
CA VAL A 263 -2.26 -15.84 13.06
C VAL A 263 -1.67 -14.58 12.42
N GLY A 264 -0.55 -14.71 11.68
CA GLY A 264 0.21 -13.58 11.14
C GLY A 264 1.22 -13.00 12.14
N PRO A 265 1.97 -11.94 11.75
CA PRO A 265 2.90 -11.25 12.63
C PRO A 265 2.21 -10.69 13.87
N ASP A 266 2.68 -11.07 15.05
CA ASP A 266 2.04 -10.82 16.35
C ASP A 266 3.10 -11.03 17.45
N ALA A 267 3.06 -10.21 18.51
CA ALA A 267 4.04 -10.27 19.60
C ALA A 267 4.06 -11.65 20.27
N PHE A 268 2.92 -12.33 20.40
CA PHE A 268 2.80 -13.60 21.12
C PHE A 268 3.03 -14.84 20.23
N LEU A 269 3.69 -14.69 19.08
CA LEU A 269 4.04 -15.80 18.19
C LEU A 269 5.09 -16.74 18.79
N ALA A 270 4.91 -18.04 18.54
CA ALA A 270 5.91 -19.06 18.90
C ALA A 270 7.23 -18.90 18.13
N PHE A 271 7.17 -18.30 16.94
CA PHE A 271 8.32 -18.13 16.05
C PHE A 271 8.26 -16.78 15.33
N SER A 272 9.06 -15.83 15.81
CA SER A 272 9.25 -14.54 15.15
C SER A 272 10.23 -14.64 13.99
N SER A 273 9.90 -14.00 12.86
CA SER A 273 10.77 -13.93 11.67
C SER A 273 11.45 -12.57 11.53
N ALA A 274 12.65 -12.54 10.96
CA ALA A 274 13.32 -11.28 10.63
C ALA A 274 12.55 -10.49 9.57
N GLY A 275 12.65 -9.16 9.61
CA GLY A 275 11.98 -8.25 8.68
C GLY A 275 10.49 -8.05 8.95
N GLN A 276 9.98 -8.52 10.09
CA GLN A 276 8.57 -8.41 10.46
C GLN A 276 8.42 -7.62 11.76
N LEU A 277 7.46 -6.71 11.79
CA LEU A 277 7.01 -6.04 13.01
C LEU A 277 5.96 -6.94 13.67
N ASN A 278 6.19 -7.32 14.92
CA ASN A 278 5.32 -8.20 15.69
C ASN A 278 4.71 -7.36 16.82
N GLY A 279 3.58 -6.72 16.53
CA GLY A 279 2.94 -5.82 17.49
C GLY A 279 2.06 -6.54 18.51
N PHE A 280 1.92 -5.95 19.69
CA PHE A 280 0.88 -6.27 20.67
C PHE A 280 -0.51 -5.90 20.15
N THR A 281 -1.38 -6.90 19.98
CA THR A 281 -2.66 -6.80 19.30
C THR A 281 -3.86 -6.82 20.26
N ALA A 282 -5.06 -6.54 19.73
CA ALA A 282 -6.31 -6.70 20.48
C ALA A 282 -6.58 -8.16 20.91
N ARG A 283 -6.02 -9.15 20.20
CA ARG A 283 -6.10 -10.57 20.59
C ARG A 283 -5.29 -10.81 21.86
N ASP A 284 -4.10 -10.25 21.92
CA ASP A 284 -3.18 -10.35 23.06
C ASP A 284 -3.82 -9.71 24.28
N LEU A 285 -4.41 -8.53 24.09
CA LEU A 285 -5.16 -7.84 25.13
C LEU A 285 -6.36 -8.66 25.63
N ALA A 286 -7.12 -9.29 24.72
CA ALA A 286 -8.25 -10.15 25.08
C ALA A 286 -7.81 -11.38 25.88
N LEU A 287 -6.66 -11.97 25.52
CA LEU A 287 -6.06 -13.05 26.28
C LEU A 287 -5.67 -12.56 27.68
N MET A 288 -4.85 -11.53 27.79
CA MET A 288 -4.40 -10.99 29.09
C MET A 288 -5.58 -10.60 29.98
N SER A 289 -6.63 -10.00 29.41
CA SER A 289 -7.86 -9.67 30.13
C SER A 289 -8.58 -10.90 30.68
N SER A 290 -8.57 -12.00 29.93
CA SER A 290 -9.18 -13.28 30.34
C SER A 290 -8.42 -13.95 31.49
N LEU A 291 -7.14 -13.60 31.66
CA LEU A 291 -6.28 -14.04 32.77
C LEU A 291 -6.47 -13.19 34.04
N GLY A 292 -7.16 -12.05 33.95
CA GLY A 292 -7.46 -11.18 35.09
C GLY A 292 -6.78 -9.81 35.06
N TRP A 293 -6.12 -9.45 33.95
CA TRP A 293 -5.54 -8.13 33.77
C TRP A 293 -6.59 -7.13 33.27
N THR A 294 -7.04 -6.25 34.15
CA THR A 294 -8.10 -5.27 33.88
C THR A 294 -7.56 -4.11 33.05
N THR A 295 -8.16 -3.89 31.89
CA THR A 295 -7.73 -2.83 30.95
C THR A 295 -8.44 -1.52 31.23
N GLY A 296 -7.74 -0.40 31.02
CA GLY A 296 -8.26 0.94 31.35
C GLY A 296 -9.40 1.46 30.46
N ASN A 297 -9.71 0.79 29.34
CA ASN A 297 -10.66 1.28 28.32
C ASN A 297 -11.67 0.21 27.89
N THR A 298 -12.81 0.14 28.58
CA THR A 298 -13.97 -0.68 28.18
C THR A 298 -15.19 0.16 27.76
N GLY A 299 -14.97 1.42 27.37
CA GLY A 299 -16.02 2.33 26.87
C GLY A 299 -15.97 2.52 25.36
N ALA A 300 -17.14 2.80 24.74
CA ALA A 300 -17.33 3.10 23.32
C ALA A 300 -16.51 4.29 22.76
N ASN A 301 -15.67 4.92 23.57
CA ASN A 301 -14.68 5.88 23.11
C ASN A 301 -13.37 5.68 23.86
N VAL A 302 -12.28 5.51 23.12
CA VAL A 302 -10.90 5.46 23.59
C VAL A 302 -10.30 6.84 23.34
N PHE A 303 -10.20 7.67 24.39
CA PHE A 303 -9.56 8.99 24.32
C PHE A 303 -8.32 8.99 25.21
N VAL A 304 -7.14 9.17 24.62
CA VAL A 304 -5.87 9.25 25.36
C VAL A 304 -5.40 10.70 25.45
N ASP A 305 -5.00 11.12 26.65
CA ASP A 305 -4.69 12.51 27.01
C ASP A 305 -3.44 13.05 26.30
N ALA A 306 -3.51 14.31 25.86
CA ALA A 306 -2.47 15.04 25.15
C ALA A 306 -1.31 15.55 26.03
N SER A 307 -1.17 15.05 27.27
CA SER A 307 -0.30 15.66 28.29
C SER A 307 0.97 14.89 28.68
N GLY A 308 1.27 13.73 28.06
CA GLY A 308 2.54 13.04 28.32
C GLY A 308 2.99 12.05 27.25
N GLY A 309 4.12 12.34 26.59
CA GLY A 309 4.85 11.40 25.72
C GLY A 309 4.10 10.90 24.48
N ASN A 310 4.80 10.14 23.63
CA ASN A 310 4.18 9.37 22.56
C ASN A 310 3.62 8.08 23.16
N GLN A 311 2.34 7.79 22.95
CA GLN A 311 1.63 6.64 23.50
C GLN A 311 1.10 5.72 22.40
N VAL A 312 0.70 4.49 22.77
CA VAL A 312 -0.04 3.59 21.88
C VAL A 312 -1.50 3.58 22.29
N VAL A 313 -2.39 3.83 21.34
CA VAL A 313 -3.84 3.82 21.51
C VAL A 313 -4.42 2.67 20.70
N VAL A 314 -5.02 1.68 21.36
CA VAL A 314 -5.54 0.47 20.71
C VAL A 314 -7.07 0.46 20.79
N GLY A 315 -7.73 0.35 19.64
CA GLY A 315 -9.17 0.09 19.53
C GLY A 315 -9.51 -1.34 19.95
N THR A 316 -10.71 -1.55 20.48
CA THR A 316 -11.16 -2.88 20.90
C THR A 316 -11.56 -3.74 19.71
N SER A 317 -11.49 -5.07 19.83
CA SER A 317 -11.84 -6.01 18.74
C SER A 317 -13.33 -6.14 18.46
N THR A 318 -14.19 -5.45 19.22
CA THR A 318 -15.64 -5.44 19.02
C THR A 318 -16.26 -4.11 19.43
N GLY A 319 -16.94 -3.45 18.50
CA GLY A 319 -17.79 -2.29 18.79
C GLY A 319 -17.80 -1.30 17.63
N ASN A 320 -18.33 -0.10 17.87
CA ASN A 320 -18.11 1.04 17.00
C ASN A 320 -17.53 2.14 17.90
N GLU A 321 -16.23 2.34 17.85
CA GLU A 321 -15.48 3.16 18.78
C GLU A 321 -15.13 4.51 18.16
N THR A 322 -15.01 5.55 18.99
CA THR A 322 -14.16 6.70 18.64
C THR A 322 -12.80 6.50 19.28
N VAL A 323 -11.75 6.39 18.48
CA VAL A 323 -10.37 6.20 18.93
C VAL A 323 -9.59 7.47 18.64
N TRP A 324 -9.07 8.13 19.68
CA TRP A 324 -8.31 9.37 19.52
C TRP A 324 -7.01 9.40 20.33
N GLY A 325 -5.91 9.67 19.63
CA GLY A 325 -4.57 9.81 20.21
C GLY A 325 -4.11 11.27 20.36
N GLY A 326 -3.19 11.47 21.30
CA GLY A 326 -2.40 12.69 21.49
C GLY A 326 -1.33 12.87 20.41
N ALA A 327 -0.48 13.89 20.56
CA ALA A 327 0.51 14.22 19.53
C ALA A 327 1.67 13.23 19.57
N GLY A 328 2.03 12.66 18.40
CA GLY A 328 3.10 11.66 18.30
C GLY A 328 2.69 10.22 18.64
N ASP A 329 1.41 9.99 18.96
CA ASP A 329 0.91 8.67 19.33
C ASP A 329 0.83 7.70 18.14
N LEU A 330 0.95 6.42 18.41
CA LEU A 330 0.57 5.34 17.51
C LEU A 330 -0.87 4.93 17.83
N ILE A 331 -1.74 4.93 16.83
CA ILE A 331 -3.13 4.51 16.95
C ILE A 331 -3.32 3.25 16.13
N LEU A 332 -3.74 2.18 16.78
CA LEU A 332 -4.11 0.91 16.17
C LEU A 332 -5.63 0.77 16.23
N GLY A 333 -6.28 0.73 15.07
CA GLY A 333 -7.69 0.42 14.93
C GLY A 333 -8.00 -0.98 15.47
N GLY A 334 -9.26 -1.17 15.87
CA GLY A 334 -9.74 -2.40 16.46
C GLY A 334 -10.43 -3.29 15.42
N GLY A 335 -11.61 -3.79 15.79
CA GLY A 335 -12.56 -4.30 14.83
C GLY A 335 -13.92 -3.66 15.09
N GLY A 336 -14.62 -3.26 14.04
CA GLY A 336 -15.80 -2.42 14.20
C GLY A 336 -16.02 -1.47 13.05
N ASN A 337 -17.00 -0.57 13.18
CA ASN A 337 -17.01 0.63 12.35
C ASN A 337 -16.50 1.80 13.19
N GLU A 338 -15.18 1.96 13.28
CA GLU A 338 -14.55 2.96 14.13
C GLU A 338 -14.48 4.36 13.48
N THR A 339 -14.42 5.38 14.33
CA THR A 339 -13.97 6.74 14.00
C THR A 339 -12.61 6.93 14.64
N ILE A 340 -11.55 6.97 13.83
CA ILE A 340 -10.17 7.04 14.29
C ILE A 340 -9.59 8.40 13.97
N GLY A 341 -8.89 9.03 14.91
CA GLY A 341 -8.18 10.29 14.63
C GLY A 341 -7.05 10.59 15.59
N GLY A 342 -6.18 11.52 15.24
CA GLY A 342 -4.97 11.82 15.99
C GLY A 342 -4.64 13.31 16.03
N ALA A 343 -3.87 13.72 17.03
CA ALA A 343 -3.24 15.04 17.00
C ALA A 343 -2.01 15.03 16.06
N PRO A 344 -1.32 16.18 15.83
CA PRO A 344 -0.19 16.24 14.91
C PRO A 344 0.90 15.19 15.22
N GLY A 345 1.41 14.54 14.16
CA GLY A 345 2.51 13.59 14.29
C GLY A 345 2.12 12.17 14.67
N THR A 346 0.81 11.85 14.75
CA THR A 346 0.36 10.49 15.01
C THR A 346 0.62 9.56 13.84
N THR A 347 0.91 8.30 14.15
CA THR A 347 0.80 7.19 13.20
C THR A 347 -0.53 6.51 13.43
N ILE A 348 -1.33 6.31 12.38
CA ILE A 348 -2.64 5.65 12.46
C ILE A 348 -2.61 4.42 11.57
N ILE A 349 -3.03 3.28 12.11
CA ILE A 349 -3.20 2.02 11.37
C ILE A 349 -4.64 1.59 11.58
N GLY A 350 -5.39 1.38 10.49
CA GLY A 350 -6.77 0.92 10.52
C GLY A 350 -6.92 -0.48 11.10
N GLY A 351 -8.16 -0.87 11.38
CA GLY A 351 -8.51 -2.13 12.04
C GLY A 351 -8.41 -3.36 11.15
N ALA A 352 -8.73 -4.52 11.74
CA ALA A 352 -8.76 -5.79 11.02
C ALA A 352 -10.13 -6.11 10.39
N ALA A 353 -11.17 -5.33 10.71
CA ALA A 353 -12.51 -5.56 10.22
C ALA A 353 -13.42 -4.34 10.40
N GLY A 354 -14.34 -4.19 9.44
CA GLY A 354 -15.46 -3.25 9.49
C GLY A 354 -15.11 -1.95 8.78
N ASN A 355 -16.03 -0.98 8.76
CA ASN A 355 -15.89 0.20 7.92
C ASN A 355 -15.42 1.38 8.77
N GLU A 356 -14.12 1.64 8.76
CA GLU A 356 -13.53 2.73 9.55
C GLU A 356 -13.61 4.07 8.83
N PHE A 357 -13.81 5.13 9.62
CA PHE A 357 -13.59 6.50 9.22
C PHE A 357 -12.34 7.02 9.93
N ILE A 358 -11.30 7.34 9.17
CA ILE A 358 -10.01 7.80 9.68
C ILE A 358 -9.85 9.28 9.34
N ASP A 359 -9.80 10.16 10.34
CA ASP A 359 -9.50 11.59 10.20
C ASP A 359 -8.15 11.87 10.87
N ALA A 360 -7.09 11.96 10.07
CA ALA A 360 -5.74 12.18 10.56
C ALA A 360 -5.56 13.56 11.19
N CYS A 361 -6.47 14.51 10.94
CA CYS A 361 -6.39 15.91 11.36
C CYS A 361 -5.10 16.59 10.89
N ARG A 362 -4.91 17.88 11.24
CA ARG A 362 -3.72 18.64 10.81
C ARG A 362 -2.43 18.06 11.38
N GLY A 363 -1.35 18.11 10.61
CA GLY A 363 0.01 17.75 11.03
C GLY A 363 0.71 17.00 9.91
N ASN A 364 1.81 16.32 10.23
CA ASN A 364 2.38 15.31 9.34
C ASN A 364 2.17 13.92 9.98
N GLN A 365 1.17 13.19 9.51
CA GLN A 365 0.75 11.90 10.02
C GLN A 365 1.15 10.79 9.04
N SER A 366 1.33 9.59 9.57
CA SER A 366 1.42 8.36 8.76
C SER A 366 0.13 7.59 8.94
N VAL A 367 -0.66 7.42 7.89
CA VAL A 367 -1.95 6.72 7.93
C VAL A 367 -1.88 5.48 7.05
N VAL A 368 -2.26 4.34 7.59
CA VAL A 368 -2.41 3.08 6.86
C VAL A 368 -3.85 2.60 7.06
N GLY A 369 -4.55 2.29 5.98
CA GLY A 369 -5.89 1.69 6.03
C GLY A 369 -5.87 0.30 6.68
N GLY A 370 -7.05 -0.19 7.04
CA GLY A 370 -7.22 -1.50 7.68
C GLY A 370 -6.97 -2.68 6.74
N SER A 371 -7.09 -3.89 7.30
CA SER A 371 -7.00 -5.13 6.53
C SER A 371 -8.38 -5.71 6.16
N GLY A 372 -9.49 -5.04 6.50
CA GLY A 372 -10.82 -5.51 6.14
C GLY A 372 -11.93 -4.49 6.33
N GLY A 373 -12.87 -4.47 5.38
CA GLY A 373 -14.02 -3.54 5.33
C GLY A 373 -13.76 -2.35 4.41
N ASN A 374 -14.67 -1.38 4.36
CA ASN A 374 -14.57 -0.24 3.45
C ASN A 374 -14.24 1.04 4.23
N GLU A 375 -13.03 1.53 4.08
CA GLU A 375 -12.51 2.64 4.86
C GLU A 375 -12.70 3.99 4.16
N THR A 376 -12.97 5.04 4.93
CA THR A 376 -12.90 6.44 4.48
C THR A 376 -11.76 7.12 5.22
N ILE A 377 -10.73 7.54 4.49
CA ILE A 377 -9.52 8.15 5.04
C ILE A 377 -9.45 9.62 4.62
N TRP A 378 -9.42 10.52 5.60
CA TRP A 378 -9.12 11.93 5.43
C TRP A 378 -7.76 12.27 6.00
N GLY A 379 -6.83 12.56 5.10
CA GLY A 379 -5.51 13.11 5.44
C GLY A 379 -5.55 14.62 5.58
N ALA A 380 -4.39 15.18 5.94
CA ALA A 380 -4.11 16.60 5.93
C ALA A 380 -2.67 16.88 5.48
N LEU A 381 -2.37 18.18 5.38
CA LEU A 381 -1.14 18.71 4.77
C LEU A 381 0.14 17.94 5.11
N SER A 382 0.78 17.32 4.10
CA SER A 382 2.05 16.57 4.23
C SER A 382 1.97 15.21 4.93
N ASP A 383 0.78 14.64 5.09
CA ASP A 383 0.61 13.26 5.50
C ASP A 383 1.15 12.26 4.47
N THR A 384 1.46 11.05 4.95
CA THR A 384 1.63 9.87 4.09
C THR A 384 0.44 8.94 4.33
N VAL A 385 -0.38 8.70 3.30
CA VAL A 385 -1.56 7.85 3.37
C VAL A 385 -1.36 6.62 2.50
N THR A 386 -1.44 5.44 3.11
CA THR A 386 -1.42 4.15 2.43
C THR A 386 -2.80 3.53 2.58
N ALA A 387 -3.46 3.21 1.46
CA ALA A 387 -4.70 2.44 1.50
C ALA A 387 -4.46 1.04 2.10
N GLY A 388 -5.53 0.45 2.61
CA GLY A 388 -5.50 -0.85 3.26
C GLY A 388 -5.29 -2.02 2.29
N GLY A 389 -5.37 -3.21 2.87
CA GLY A 389 -5.49 -4.47 2.13
C GLY A 389 -6.92 -5.00 2.06
N GLY A 390 -7.88 -4.23 2.58
CA GLY A 390 -9.26 -4.65 2.85
C GLY A 390 -10.20 -4.49 1.67
N GLY A 391 -11.41 -4.02 1.98
CA GLY A 391 -12.47 -3.70 1.03
C GLY A 391 -12.17 -2.41 0.26
N SER A 392 -13.20 -1.72 -0.22
CA SER A 392 -13.01 -0.55 -1.07
C SER A 392 -12.79 0.71 -0.25
N GLU A 393 -11.66 1.37 -0.46
CA GLU A 393 -11.28 2.57 0.28
C GLU A 393 -11.63 3.87 -0.45
N THR A 394 -11.97 4.90 0.31
CA THR A 394 -12.13 6.28 -0.15
C THR A 394 -11.11 7.15 0.56
N ILE A 395 -10.22 7.80 -0.17
CA ILE A 395 -9.19 8.70 0.35
C ILE A 395 -9.51 10.12 -0.12
N GLY A 396 -9.51 11.10 0.79
CA GLY A 396 -9.72 12.51 0.46
C GLY A 396 -9.13 13.47 1.49
N GLY A 397 -9.45 14.77 1.41
CA GLY A 397 -8.98 15.79 2.37
C GLY A 397 -7.52 16.22 2.20
N VAL A 398 -6.88 15.68 1.17
CA VAL A 398 -5.45 15.74 0.87
C VAL A 398 -5.07 17.13 0.31
N PHE A 399 -4.03 17.72 0.89
CA PHE A 399 -3.23 18.86 0.44
C PHE A 399 -1.71 18.59 0.60
N GLY A 400 -1.00 18.13 -0.43
CA GLY A 400 0.46 18.00 -0.42
C GLY A 400 1.00 16.70 0.20
N GLU A 401 0.27 15.60 0.09
CA GLU A 401 0.55 14.28 0.66
C GLU A 401 1.28 13.35 -0.30
N THR A 402 1.82 12.27 0.26
CA THR A 402 2.12 11.05 -0.49
C THR A 402 0.99 10.04 -0.29
N ILE A 403 0.36 9.59 -1.37
CA ILE A 403 -0.70 8.58 -1.34
C ILE A 403 -0.21 7.30 -2.02
N ILE A 404 -0.42 6.17 -1.36
CA ILE A 404 -0.15 4.83 -1.90
C ILE A 404 -1.47 4.07 -1.96
N GLY A 405 -1.87 3.63 -3.15
CA GLY A 405 -3.11 2.90 -3.41
C GLY A 405 -3.11 1.49 -2.79
N SER A 406 -4.27 0.82 -2.85
CA SER A 406 -4.53 -0.38 -2.06
C SER A 406 -3.74 -1.61 -2.53
N ASN A 407 -3.47 -2.51 -1.58
CA ASN A 407 -3.07 -3.88 -1.91
C ASN A 407 -4.28 -4.83 -1.94
N GLY A 408 -5.49 -4.28 -1.81
CA GLY A 408 -6.78 -4.97 -1.66
C GLY A 408 -7.76 -4.67 -2.80
N ALA A 409 -8.96 -4.20 -2.45
CA ALA A 409 -10.04 -3.92 -3.40
C ALA A 409 -9.94 -2.52 -4.03
N ASP A 410 -11.03 -2.01 -4.60
CA ASP A 410 -11.03 -0.76 -5.39
C ASP A 410 -10.84 0.48 -4.51
N VAL A 411 -10.00 1.43 -4.94
CA VAL A 411 -9.75 2.69 -4.25
C VAL A 411 -10.29 3.90 -5.03
N PHE A 412 -10.93 4.83 -4.32
CA PHE A 412 -11.27 6.16 -4.81
C PHE A 412 -10.41 7.20 -4.11
N ILE A 413 -9.74 8.07 -4.87
CA ILE A 413 -8.86 9.12 -4.35
C ILE A 413 -9.33 10.47 -4.87
N ASP A 414 -9.78 11.33 -3.95
CA ASP A 414 -10.08 12.74 -4.19
C ASP A 414 -8.89 13.60 -3.75
N ALA A 415 -8.00 13.87 -4.70
CA ALA A 415 -6.81 14.70 -4.57
C ALA A 415 -6.99 16.09 -5.19
N THR A 416 -8.12 16.74 -4.90
CA THR A 416 -8.47 18.02 -5.53
C THR A 416 -7.95 19.26 -4.82
N GLY A 417 -7.06 19.11 -3.83
CA GLY A 417 -6.41 20.24 -3.16
C GLY A 417 -4.92 19.98 -3.00
N GLY A 418 -4.07 20.99 -3.25
CA GLY A 418 -2.63 20.86 -3.01
C GLY A 418 -1.81 20.43 -4.23
N SER A 419 -0.71 19.74 -3.98
CA SER A 419 0.20 19.15 -4.96
C SER A 419 0.68 17.80 -4.44
N GLU A 420 0.03 16.73 -4.86
CA GLU A 420 0.17 15.39 -4.29
C GLU A 420 1.12 14.50 -5.11
N SER A 421 1.70 13.49 -4.44
CA SER A 421 2.38 12.36 -5.09
C SER A 421 1.58 11.08 -4.86
N ILE A 422 0.92 10.58 -5.90
CA ILE A 422 0.01 9.43 -5.83
C ILE A 422 0.59 8.27 -6.61
N ALA A 423 0.80 7.15 -5.93
CA ALA A 423 1.16 5.88 -6.55
C ALA A 423 -0.01 4.90 -6.41
N GLY A 424 -0.46 4.31 -7.51
CA GLY A 424 -1.47 3.27 -7.51
C GLY A 424 -0.99 2.01 -6.79
N GLY A 425 -1.95 1.21 -6.36
CA GLY A 425 -1.73 0.01 -5.57
C GLY A 425 -1.28 -1.22 -6.38
N THR A 426 -1.07 -2.33 -5.68
CA THR A 426 -0.70 -3.63 -6.29
C THR A 426 -1.89 -4.54 -6.59
N ALA A 427 -3.11 -4.13 -6.22
CA ALA A 427 -4.37 -4.78 -6.57
C ALA A 427 -5.50 -3.74 -6.73
N GLY A 428 -6.72 -4.22 -6.99
CA GLY A 428 -7.92 -3.37 -7.09
C GLY A 428 -7.93 -2.42 -8.30
N ASN A 429 -9.08 -1.81 -8.56
CA ASN A 429 -9.19 -0.70 -9.50
C ASN A 429 -9.01 0.64 -8.78
N ALA A 430 -8.51 1.67 -9.46
CA ALA A 430 -8.35 3.00 -8.89
C ALA A 430 -9.16 4.05 -9.65
N THR A 431 -9.78 4.98 -8.94
CA THR A 431 -10.30 6.24 -9.53
C THR A 431 -9.65 7.41 -8.81
N VAL A 432 -8.95 8.26 -9.54
CA VAL A 432 -8.17 9.38 -8.99
C VAL A 432 -8.60 10.68 -9.65
N TRP A 433 -8.99 11.67 -8.84
CA TRP A 433 -9.25 13.04 -9.29
C TRP A 433 -8.24 13.99 -8.67
N THR A 434 -7.53 14.77 -9.50
CA THR A 434 -6.32 15.49 -9.07
C THR A 434 -6.42 17.01 -9.20
N ALA A 435 -5.53 17.71 -8.50
CA ALA A 435 -5.30 19.14 -8.53
C ALA A 435 -4.06 19.52 -9.34
N ALA A 436 -3.84 20.83 -9.52
CA ALA A 436 -2.69 21.32 -10.27
C ALA A 436 -1.38 21.07 -9.50
N GLY A 437 -0.38 20.49 -10.17
CA GLY A 437 0.92 20.17 -9.58
C GLY A 437 1.07 18.72 -9.13
N ASP A 438 0.00 17.92 -9.19
CA ASP A 438 0.05 16.52 -8.77
C ASP A 438 0.85 15.66 -9.72
N THR A 439 1.45 14.61 -9.16
CA THR A 439 2.02 13.50 -9.91
C THR A 439 1.29 12.22 -9.55
N VAL A 440 0.69 11.56 -10.55
CA VAL A 440 -0.09 10.34 -10.38
C VAL A 440 0.45 9.23 -11.25
N GLN A 441 0.70 8.08 -10.63
CA GLN A 441 1.04 6.85 -11.33
C GLN A 441 -0.04 5.79 -11.09
N GLY A 442 -0.54 5.16 -12.14
CA GLY A 442 -1.47 4.03 -12.05
C GLY A 442 -0.86 2.79 -11.39
N GLY A 443 -1.71 1.88 -10.93
CA GLY A 443 -1.31 0.64 -10.25
C GLY A 443 -1.21 -0.57 -11.19
N THR A 444 -1.38 -1.76 -10.63
CA THR A 444 -1.45 -3.02 -11.41
C THR A 444 -2.86 -3.38 -11.89
N GLY A 445 -3.91 -2.84 -11.26
CA GLY A 445 -5.30 -2.99 -11.71
C GLY A 445 -5.75 -1.81 -12.58
N ASN A 446 -7.01 -1.81 -13.00
CA ASN A 446 -7.51 -0.78 -13.92
C ASN A 446 -7.58 0.57 -13.20
N ALA A 447 -7.19 1.67 -13.85
CA ALA A 447 -7.39 2.99 -13.25
C ALA A 447 -8.10 3.97 -14.18
N THR A 448 -8.85 4.87 -13.57
CA THR A 448 -9.30 6.14 -14.15
C THR A 448 -8.57 7.25 -13.43
N ILE A 449 -7.72 7.99 -14.14
CA ILE A 449 -6.95 9.11 -13.59
C ILE A 449 -7.42 10.36 -14.33
N GLY A 450 -8.01 11.30 -13.63
CA GLY A 450 -8.46 12.57 -14.20
C GLY A 450 -7.96 13.76 -13.38
N GLY A 451 -7.80 14.91 -14.03
CA GLY A 451 -7.22 16.06 -13.36
C GLY A 451 -7.52 17.41 -14.01
N VAL A 452 -6.96 18.44 -13.38
CA VAL A 452 -6.91 19.81 -13.91
C VAL A 452 -5.55 20.09 -14.56
N ALA A 453 -5.32 21.34 -14.97
CA ALA A 453 -4.06 21.75 -15.61
C ALA A 453 -2.85 21.52 -14.72
N GLY A 454 -1.71 21.14 -15.30
CA GLY A 454 -0.43 21.04 -14.59
C GLY A 454 -0.20 19.72 -13.85
N VAL A 455 -0.96 18.67 -14.16
CA VAL A 455 -0.80 17.33 -13.59
C VAL A 455 0.20 16.52 -14.42
N THR A 456 1.03 15.74 -13.74
CA THR A 456 1.81 14.66 -14.36
C THR A 456 1.09 13.33 -14.19
N MET A 457 0.66 12.71 -15.28
CA MET A 457 -0.07 11.43 -15.27
C MET A 457 0.79 10.32 -15.88
N VAL A 458 0.90 9.20 -15.20
CA VAL A 458 1.64 8.02 -15.64
C VAL A 458 0.75 6.78 -15.55
N GLY A 459 0.65 6.02 -16.62
CA GLY A 459 -0.08 4.75 -16.62
C GLY A 459 0.57 3.70 -15.70
N GLY A 460 -0.19 2.65 -15.41
CA GLY A 460 0.20 1.60 -14.47
C GLY A 460 1.07 0.48 -15.04
N ALA A 461 1.45 -0.46 -14.18
CA ALA A 461 2.20 -1.66 -14.55
C ALA A 461 1.30 -2.83 -15.00
N GLY A 462 -0.02 -2.68 -14.91
CA GLY A 462 -1.03 -3.65 -15.31
C GLY A 462 -2.39 -2.98 -15.46
N GLY A 463 -3.42 -3.77 -15.80
CA GLY A 463 -4.79 -3.28 -15.97
C GLY A 463 -4.97 -2.27 -17.10
N ASN A 464 -6.20 -2.10 -17.58
CA ASN A 464 -6.49 -1.05 -18.56
C ASN A 464 -6.61 0.30 -17.87
N GLN A 465 -6.02 1.34 -18.46
CA GLN A 465 -5.97 2.67 -17.85
C GLN A 465 -6.73 3.70 -18.71
N PHE A 466 -7.48 4.58 -18.07
CA PHE A 466 -8.08 5.77 -18.69
C PHE A 466 -7.47 7.02 -18.07
N LEU A 467 -6.73 7.80 -18.87
CA LEU A 467 -6.03 9.01 -18.44
C LEU A 467 -6.75 10.21 -19.07
N ASP A 468 -7.56 10.90 -18.27
CA ASP A 468 -8.34 12.07 -18.65
C ASP A 468 -7.58 13.36 -18.30
N ALA A 469 -6.83 13.86 -19.27
CA ALA A 469 -6.14 15.14 -19.23
C ALA A 469 -6.87 16.22 -20.04
N SER A 470 -8.21 16.16 -20.10
CA SER A 470 -9.01 17.08 -20.92
C SER A 470 -8.98 18.56 -20.50
N GLN A 471 -8.19 18.96 -19.50
CA GLN A 471 -8.21 20.31 -18.93
C GLN A 471 -6.82 20.93 -18.76
N GLY A 472 -6.42 21.80 -19.69
CA GLY A 472 -5.19 22.58 -19.55
C GLY A 472 -3.98 21.89 -20.18
N ASN A 473 -2.81 22.03 -19.55
CA ASN A 473 -1.56 21.49 -20.07
C ASN A 473 -0.99 20.46 -19.08
N GLN A 474 -0.83 19.23 -19.51
CA GLN A 474 -0.40 18.08 -18.73
C GLN A 474 0.83 17.40 -19.33
N SER A 475 1.55 16.67 -18.48
CA SER A 475 2.59 15.72 -18.90
C SER A 475 2.06 14.31 -18.71
N ILE A 476 1.83 13.59 -19.80
CA ILE A 476 1.18 12.28 -19.78
C ILE A 476 2.11 11.22 -20.36
N ARG A 477 2.24 10.10 -19.65
CA ARG A 477 2.98 8.93 -20.11
C ARG A 477 2.15 7.67 -19.92
N GLY A 478 1.99 6.85 -20.97
CA GLY A 478 1.38 5.53 -20.86
C GLY A 478 2.18 4.59 -19.96
N GLY A 479 1.53 3.51 -19.51
CA GLY A 479 2.09 2.55 -18.59
C GLY A 479 2.91 1.46 -19.27
N SER A 480 3.25 0.42 -18.52
CA SER A 480 3.90 -0.77 -19.04
C SER A 480 2.98 -1.99 -19.14
N GLY A 481 1.70 -1.86 -18.77
CA GLY A 481 0.76 -2.97 -18.78
C GLY A 481 -0.67 -2.56 -19.15
N GLY A 482 -1.43 -3.53 -19.68
CA GLY A 482 -2.82 -3.35 -20.14
C GLY A 482 -2.97 -2.36 -21.29
N ASN A 483 -4.20 -2.11 -21.74
CA ASN A 483 -4.47 -1.12 -22.80
C ASN A 483 -4.78 0.24 -22.17
N GLU A 484 -4.26 1.31 -22.75
CA GLU A 484 -4.49 2.66 -22.25
C GLU A 484 -5.31 3.53 -23.23
N THR A 485 -6.21 4.32 -22.67
CA THR A 485 -6.88 5.42 -23.39
C THR A 485 -6.47 6.73 -22.76
N ILE A 486 -5.83 7.58 -23.54
CA ILE A 486 -5.33 8.89 -23.14
C ILE A 486 -6.17 9.95 -23.85
N TRP A 487 -6.79 10.83 -23.09
CA TRP A 487 -7.56 11.95 -23.61
C TRP A 487 -6.88 13.26 -23.20
N GLY A 488 -6.18 13.89 -24.14
CA GLY A 488 -5.46 15.15 -23.91
C GLY A 488 -6.33 16.39 -24.06
N ALA A 489 -5.68 17.52 -23.87
CA ALA A 489 -6.09 18.88 -24.20
C ALA A 489 -4.92 19.67 -24.79
N ALA A 490 -5.20 20.92 -25.15
CA ALA A 490 -4.26 21.76 -25.88
C ALA A 490 -2.91 21.91 -25.17
N SER A 491 -1.82 21.72 -25.91
CA SER A 491 -0.43 21.87 -25.43
C SER A 491 0.03 20.82 -24.42
N ASP A 492 -0.63 19.67 -24.35
CA ASP A 492 -0.14 18.52 -23.62
C ASP A 492 1.14 17.93 -24.24
N SER A 493 1.92 17.26 -23.39
CA SER A 493 3.00 16.38 -23.81
C SER A 493 2.60 14.94 -23.52
N ILE A 494 2.31 14.16 -24.57
CA ILE A 494 1.83 12.78 -24.44
C ILE A 494 2.90 11.83 -24.94
N THR A 495 3.23 10.82 -24.16
CA THR A 495 4.05 9.68 -24.61
C THR A 495 3.26 8.40 -24.40
N ALA A 496 3.11 7.58 -25.43
CA ALA A 496 2.49 6.26 -25.30
C ALA A 496 3.33 5.35 -24.38
N GLY A 497 2.70 4.29 -23.90
CA GLY A 497 3.30 3.33 -23.00
C GLY A 497 4.23 2.34 -23.69
N THR A 498 4.54 1.27 -22.98
CA THR A 498 5.16 0.07 -23.56
C THR A 498 4.25 -1.16 -23.41
N GLY A 499 3.04 -0.97 -22.89
CA GLY A 499 2.09 -2.00 -22.50
C GLY A 499 1.29 -2.56 -23.67
N GLY A 500 0.00 -2.78 -23.44
CA GLY A 500 -0.98 -3.17 -24.45
C GLY A 500 -1.33 -1.99 -25.37
N ASN A 501 -2.31 -2.18 -26.26
CA ASN A 501 -2.60 -1.19 -27.30
C ASN A 501 -3.14 0.12 -26.72
N GLU A 502 -2.63 1.25 -27.22
CA GLU A 502 -2.99 2.57 -26.74
C GLU A 502 -3.89 3.34 -27.72
N THR A 503 -4.80 4.13 -27.17
CA THR A 503 -5.63 5.10 -27.90
C THR A 503 -5.36 6.50 -27.36
N ILE A 504 -4.97 7.42 -28.23
CA ILE A 504 -4.70 8.82 -27.90
C ILE A 504 -5.70 9.70 -28.67
N GLY A 505 -6.45 10.53 -27.96
CA GLY A 505 -7.43 11.45 -28.53
C GLY A 505 -7.54 12.76 -27.75
N GLY A 506 -8.41 13.67 -28.18
CA GLY A 506 -8.61 14.97 -27.51
C GLY A 506 -7.49 16.00 -27.74
N VAL A 507 -6.52 15.69 -28.60
CA VAL A 507 -5.31 16.46 -28.81
C VAL A 507 -5.58 17.71 -29.71
N PHE A 508 -5.15 18.90 -29.26
CA PHE A 508 -5.06 20.20 -29.94
C PHE A 508 -3.67 20.92 -29.81
N GLY A 509 -2.69 20.63 -30.68
CA GLY A 509 -1.36 21.29 -30.69
C GLY A 509 -0.25 20.63 -29.85
N GLU A 510 -0.28 19.31 -29.69
CA GLU A 510 0.54 18.53 -28.74
C GLU A 510 1.85 18.04 -29.36
N THR A 511 2.76 17.63 -28.47
CA THR A 511 3.82 16.68 -28.82
C THR A 511 3.39 15.28 -28.39
N ILE A 512 3.32 14.35 -29.35
CA ILE A 512 2.90 12.96 -29.14
C ILE A 512 4.05 12.01 -29.50
N GLY A 513 4.51 11.23 -28.54
CA GLY A 513 5.45 10.13 -28.71
C GLY A 513 4.75 8.77 -28.80
N GLY A 514 5.15 7.94 -29.74
CA GLY A 514 4.66 6.58 -29.94
C GLY A 514 5.26 5.58 -28.95
N SER A 515 4.78 4.34 -28.99
CA SER A 515 5.12 3.30 -28.02
C SER A 515 6.44 2.60 -28.38
N ASN A 516 7.11 2.01 -27.39
CA ASN A 516 8.23 1.09 -27.64
C ASN A 516 7.79 -0.39 -27.70
N GLY A 517 6.48 -0.68 -27.79
CA GLY A 517 5.96 -2.04 -27.76
C GLY A 517 4.63 -2.24 -28.48
N ALA A 518 3.58 -1.57 -28.02
CA ALA A 518 2.21 -1.79 -28.49
C ALA A 518 1.81 -1.01 -29.74
N SER A 519 0.63 -1.32 -30.29
CA SER A 519 0.06 -0.54 -31.39
C SER A 519 -0.65 0.69 -30.84
N VAL A 520 -0.45 1.84 -31.47
CA VAL A 520 -1.01 3.13 -31.04
C VAL A 520 -2.00 3.64 -32.07
N PHE A 521 -3.21 3.98 -31.65
CA PHE A 521 -4.16 4.76 -32.44
C PHE A 521 -4.16 6.21 -31.95
N ILE A 522 -3.94 7.17 -32.86
CA ILE A 522 -3.87 8.60 -32.58
C ILE A 522 -4.93 9.33 -33.41
N ASN A 523 -5.90 9.93 -32.73
CA ASN A 523 -6.86 10.84 -33.35
C ASN A 523 -6.43 12.29 -33.07
N ALA A 524 -5.68 12.86 -34.02
CA ALA A 524 -5.09 14.19 -33.97
C ALA A 524 -5.81 15.22 -34.85
N THR A 525 -7.12 15.06 -35.07
CA THR A 525 -7.88 15.81 -36.09
C THR A 525 -8.06 17.32 -35.83
N ALA A 526 -7.59 17.86 -34.72
CA ALA A 526 -7.77 19.28 -34.36
C ALA A 526 -6.43 19.91 -33.94
N GLY A 527 -6.15 21.14 -34.38
CA GLY A 527 -4.85 21.78 -34.11
C GLY A 527 -3.75 21.28 -35.06
N SER A 528 -2.50 21.63 -34.73
CA SER A 528 -1.31 21.18 -35.48
C SER A 528 -0.35 20.47 -34.54
N GLN A 529 -0.18 19.16 -34.71
CA GLN A 529 0.58 18.28 -33.82
C GLN A 529 2.02 18.03 -34.28
N SER A 530 2.87 17.67 -33.32
CA SER A 530 4.14 16.98 -33.58
C SER A 530 4.04 15.54 -33.11
N ILE A 531 3.97 14.59 -34.04
CA ILE A 531 3.81 13.16 -33.78
C ILE A 531 5.08 12.43 -34.18
N ALA A 532 5.69 11.74 -33.23
CA ALA A 532 6.83 10.86 -33.46
C ALA A 532 6.47 9.44 -33.03
N GLY A 533 6.35 8.51 -33.98
CA GLY A 533 6.17 7.08 -33.73
C GLY A 533 7.35 6.49 -32.96
N GLY A 534 7.11 5.34 -32.35
CA GLY A 534 8.10 4.70 -31.49
C GLY A 534 8.79 3.51 -32.14
N SER A 535 9.48 2.71 -31.32
CA SER A 535 10.14 1.48 -31.82
C SER A 535 9.24 0.24 -31.80
N GLY A 536 7.96 0.41 -31.47
CA GLY A 536 7.00 -0.65 -31.15
C GLY A 536 6.09 -1.11 -32.28
N GLY A 537 4.85 -1.45 -31.92
CA GLY A 537 3.80 -2.01 -32.76
C GLY A 537 3.29 -1.06 -33.84
N ASN A 538 2.13 -1.37 -34.43
CA ASN A 538 1.64 -0.58 -35.57
C ASN A 538 1.03 0.75 -35.12
N GLU A 539 1.26 1.81 -35.86
CA GLU A 539 0.64 3.12 -35.61
C GLU A 539 -0.50 3.41 -36.58
N THR A 540 -1.60 3.97 -36.07
CA THR A 540 -2.66 4.56 -36.91
C THR A 540 -2.85 6.00 -36.50
N VAL A 541 -2.70 6.93 -37.44
CA VAL A 541 -2.79 8.38 -37.20
C VAL A 541 -3.85 8.97 -38.11
N TRP A 542 -4.82 9.67 -37.53
CA TRP A 542 -5.72 10.58 -38.25
C TRP A 542 -5.33 12.01 -37.92
N SER A 543 -4.75 12.73 -38.88
CA SER A 543 -4.13 14.03 -38.64
C SER A 543 -5.12 15.20 -38.74
N GLY A 544 -4.70 16.32 -38.16
CA GLY A 544 -5.24 17.65 -38.31
C GLY A 544 -4.36 18.46 -39.28
N ALA A 545 -4.78 19.70 -39.58
CA ALA A 545 -4.08 20.51 -40.58
C ALA A 545 -2.73 21.01 -40.06
N GLY A 546 -1.67 20.77 -40.83
CA GLY A 546 -0.34 21.32 -40.56
C GLY A 546 0.48 20.47 -39.59
N ASP A 547 0.19 19.18 -39.51
CA ASP A 547 0.86 18.26 -38.59
C ASP A 547 2.27 17.90 -39.08
N THR A 548 3.18 17.65 -38.15
CA THR A 548 4.47 17.00 -38.43
C THR A 548 4.42 15.58 -37.89
N ILE A 549 4.46 14.59 -38.78
CA ILE A 549 4.29 13.18 -38.45
C ILE A 549 5.53 12.42 -38.90
N ALA A 550 6.22 11.77 -37.97
CA ALA A 550 7.29 10.83 -38.25
C ALA A 550 6.87 9.46 -37.75
N ALA A 551 6.54 8.53 -38.64
CA ALA A 551 6.25 7.14 -38.28
C ALA A 551 7.47 6.43 -37.70
N GLY A 552 7.20 5.41 -36.90
CA GLY A 552 8.19 4.65 -36.16
C GLY A 552 8.82 3.50 -36.95
N SER A 553 9.26 2.48 -36.22
CA SER A 553 9.72 1.23 -36.83
C SER A 553 8.60 0.22 -37.10
N GLY A 554 7.45 0.38 -36.46
CA GLY A 554 6.22 -0.38 -36.74
C GLY A 554 5.58 0.02 -38.06
N ASN A 555 4.57 -0.74 -38.51
CA ASN A 555 3.83 -0.35 -39.71
C ASN A 555 2.88 0.80 -39.38
N ALA A 556 2.82 1.81 -40.25
CA ALA A 556 1.99 2.98 -40.04
C ALA A 556 0.81 3.03 -41.03
N THR A 557 -0.34 3.49 -40.54
CA THR A 557 -1.50 3.91 -41.34
C THR A 557 -1.76 5.37 -41.02
N ILE A 558 -1.61 6.26 -42.00
CA ILE A 558 -1.72 7.70 -41.79
C ILE A 558 -2.80 8.24 -42.73
N GLY A 559 -3.82 8.89 -42.18
CA GLY A 559 -4.74 9.74 -42.92
C GLY A 559 -4.28 11.18 -42.78
N GLY A 560 -3.62 11.69 -43.81
CA GLY A 560 -3.10 13.05 -43.90
C GLY A 560 -4.18 14.05 -44.30
N VAL A 561 -4.05 15.29 -43.84
CA VAL A 561 -4.87 16.42 -44.27
C VAL A 561 -3.98 17.61 -44.66
N ALA A 562 -4.59 18.75 -45.00
CA ALA A 562 -3.90 19.85 -45.65
C ALA A 562 -2.75 20.41 -44.80
N GLY A 563 -1.55 20.51 -45.39
CA GLY A 563 -0.39 21.16 -44.80
C GLY A 563 0.57 20.24 -44.06
N ASP A 564 0.32 18.92 -44.04
CA ASP A 564 1.10 18.00 -43.22
C ASP A 564 2.50 17.74 -43.79
N THR A 565 3.47 17.54 -42.89
CA THR A 565 4.80 17.01 -43.19
C THR A 565 4.91 15.61 -42.63
N ILE A 566 5.06 14.60 -43.50
CA ILE A 566 4.93 13.19 -43.13
C ILE A 566 6.19 12.42 -43.53
N ILE A 567 6.74 11.62 -42.60
CA ILE A 567 7.87 10.72 -42.80
C ILE A 567 7.42 9.30 -42.45
N GLY A 568 7.44 8.37 -43.42
CA GLY A 568 6.96 6.99 -43.27
C GLY A 568 7.84 6.05 -42.43
N GLY A 569 8.89 6.54 -41.76
CA GLY A 569 9.68 5.72 -40.83
C GLY A 569 10.42 4.54 -41.48
N SER A 570 10.66 3.47 -40.72
CA SER A 570 11.32 2.25 -41.23
C SER A 570 10.39 1.05 -41.42
N GLY A 571 9.20 1.06 -40.82
CA GLY A 571 8.17 0.07 -41.09
C GLY A 571 7.39 0.39 -42.37
N ASN A 572 6.46 -0.50 -42.74
CA ASN A 572 5.67 -0.26 -43.95
C ASN A 572 4.59 0.79 -43.68
N THR A 573 4.42 1.75 -44.59
CA THR A 573 3.48 2.86 -44.40
C THR A 573 2.37 2.84 -45.44
N PHE A 574 1.12 2.87 -45.00
CA PHE A 574 -0.01 3.27 -45.82
C PHE A 574 -0.35 4.74 -45.50
N LEU A 575 -0.36 5.60 -46.51
CA LEU A 575 -0.64 7.01 -46.38
C LEU A 575 -1.71 7.45 -47.38
N ASP A 576 -2.83 7.96 -46.85
CA ASP A 576 -3.84 8.68 -47.62
C ASP A 576 -3.63 10.18 -47.42
N GLY A 577 -2.99 10.83 -48.39
CA GLY A 577 -2.79 12.28 -48.47
C GLY A 577 -3.72 12.94 -49.49
N THR A 578 -4.86 12.33 -49.83
CA THR A 578 -5.70 12.87 -50.91
C THR A 578 -6.31 14.24 -50.60
N ALA A 579 -6.37 14.63 -49.32
CA ALA A 579 -6.96 15.87 -48.85
C ALA A 579 -5.94 16.99 -48.64
N GLY A 580 -5.93 18.00 -49.52
CA GLY A 580 -5.07 19.17 -49.38
C GLY A 580 -3.69 18.95 -50.02
N SER A 581 -2.69 19.69 -49.55
CA SER A 581 -1.31 19.60 -50.05
C SER A 581 -0.35 19.24 -48.91
N GLN A 582 0.45 18.19 -49.07
CA GLN A 582 1.40 17.70 -48.08
C GLN A 582 2.86 17.67 -48.57
N SER A 583 3.78 17.54 -47.63
CA SER A 583 5.17 17.16 -47.86
C SER A 583 5.42 15.75 -47.32
N ILE A 584 5.62 14.78 -48.20
CA ILE A 584 5.69 13.36 -47.85
C ILE A 584 7.08 12.81 -48.17
N LEU A 585 7.65 12.07 -47.22
CA LEU A 585 8.83 11.22 -47.39
C LEU A 585 8.45 9.76 -47.09
N GLY A 586 8.56 8.90 -48.09
CA GLY A 586 8.14 7.49 -48.00
C GLY A 586 8.87 6.65 -46.95
N GLY A 587 10.06 7.07 -46.49
CA GLY A 587 10.82 6.37 -45.46
C GLY A 587 11.66 5.21 -45.99
N LYS A 588 12.13 4.33 -45.10
CA LYS A 588 12.97 3.16 -45.43
C LYS A 588 12.18 1.89 -45.69
N GLY A 589 10.94 1.80 -45.17
CA GLY A 589 10.06 0.65 -45.37
C GLY A 589 9.32 0.72 -46.71
N ASN A 590 8.48 -0.28 -46.98
CA ASN A 590 7.63 -0.23 -48.18
C ASN A 590 6.42 0.65 -47.93
N SER A 591 6.09 1.52 -48.88
CA SER A 591 5.05 2.53 -48.68
C SER A 591 3.98 2.48 -49.77
N THR A 592 2.73 2.70 -49.41
CA THR A 592 1.64 3.00 -50.35
C THR A 592 1.16 4.40 -50.05
N VAL A 593 1.26 5.30 -51.02
CA VAL A 593 0.93 6.73 -50.87
C VAL A 593 -0.12 7.09 -51.89
N TRP A 594 -1.26 7.63 -51.44
CA TRP A 594 -2.22 8.29 -52.31
C TRP A 594 -2.09 9.79 -52.14
N GLY A 595 -1.50 10.43 -53.15
CA GLY A 595 -1.26 11.87 -53.18
C GLY A 595 -2.45 12.66 -53.72
N GLY A 596 -2.73 13.77 -53.06
CA GLY A 596 -3.65 14.81 -53.47
C GLY A 596 -2.96 15.95 -54.22
N ALA A 597 -3.75 16.96 -54.58
CA ALA A 597 -3.29 18.06 -55.43
C ALA A 597 -2.16 18.86 -54.78
N ARG A 598 -1.10 19.12 -55.54
CA ARG A 598 0.08 19.91 -55.13
C ARG A 598 0.92 19.29 -54.00
N ASP A 599 0.81 17.99 -53.78
CA ASP A 599 1.70 17.29 -52.86
C ASP A 599 3.14 17.32 -53.36
N THR A 600 4.08 17.37 -52.43
CA THR A 600 5.48 17.02 -52.70
C THR A 600 5.75 15.65 -52.10
N ILE A 601 6.02 14.65 -52.94
CA ILE A 601 6.20 13.27 -52.50
C ILE A 601 7.60 12.81 -52.89
N GLN A 602 8.37 12.44 -51.89
CA GLN A 602 9.57 11.65 -52.09
C GLN A 602 9.26 10.18 -51.81
N GLY A 603 9.66 9.31 -52.74
CA GLY A 603 9.45 7.86 -52.65
C GLY A 603 10.24 7.20 -51.52
N ALA A 604 10.38 5.87 -51.60
CA ALA A 604 11.10 5.11 -50.58
C ALA A 604 12.62 5.42 -50.61
N SER A 605 13.32 4.95 -49.60
CA SER A 605 14.78 5.04 -49.48
C SER A 605 15.35 3.72 -48.95
N GLY A 606 16.65 3.50 -49.09
CA GLY A 606 17.29 2.26 -48.68
C GLY A 606 16.70 1.05 -49.43
N GLY A 607 16.27 0.02 -48.70
CA GLY A 607 15.75 -1.20 -49.30
C GLY A 607 14.25 -1.19 -49.64
N GLY A 608 13.50 -0.16 -49.22
CA GLY A 608 12.06 -0.07 -49.39
C GLY A 608 11.62 0.31 -50.80
N SER A 609 10.35 0.05 -51.11
CA SER A 609 9.68 0.40 -52.37
C SER A 609 8.40 1.18 -52.10
N ALA A 610 8.10 2.23 -52.88
CA ALA A 610 6.85 2.98 -52.76
C ALA A 610 5.89 2.74 -53.94
N LEU A 611 4.61 2.50 -53.67
CA LEU A 611 3.51 2.61 -54.64
C LEU A 611 2.83 3.96 -54.45
N ILE A 612 2.93 4.84 -55.44
CA ILE A 612 2.43 6.22 -55.38
C ILE A 612 1.31 6.39 -56.39
N GLY A 613 0.11 6.74 -55.93
CA GLY A 613 -1.02 7.10 -56.78
C GLY A 613 -1.29 8.59 -56.72
N LEU A 614 -1.32 9.27 -57.86
CA LEU A 614 -1.60 10.71 -57.98
C LEU A 614 -3.03 10.93 -58.47
N THR A 615 -3.76 11.86 -57.85
CA THR A 615 -5.19 12.06 -58.14
C THR A 615 -5.63 13.52 -58.25
N GLY A 616 -4.81 14.50 -57.87
CA GLY A 616 -5.22 15.90 -57.72
C GLY A 616 -4.60 16.90 -58.71
N GLY A 617 -3.48 16.53 -59.35
CA GLY A 617 -2.75 17.35 -60.30
C GLY A 617 -1.81 18.37 -59.62
N ASN A 618 -0.72 18.70 -60.30
CA ASN A 618 0.36 19.61 -59.84
C ASN A 618 1.23 19.02 -58.72
N GLU A 619 1.24 17.70 -58.55
CA GLU A 619 2.12 17.04 -57.59
C GLU A 619 3.60 17.10 -58.05
N THR A 620 4.51 17.19 -57.08
CA THR A 620 5.96 17.15 -57.30
C THR A 620 6.53 15.87 -56.72
N LEU A 621 6.97 14.97 -57.60
CA LEU A 621 7.67 13.75 -57.23
C LEU A 621 9.17 13.99 -57.16
N ARG A 622 9.82 13.46 -56.11
CA ARG A 622 11.27 13.53 -55.92
C ARG A 622 11.84 12.13 -55.70
N ASP A 623 12.99 11.89 -56.32
CA ASP A 623 13.89 10.79 -56.00
C ASP A 623 15.25 11.39 -55.62
N ASN A 624 15.75 11.05 -54.44
CA ASN A 624 17.04 11.54 -53.96
C ASN A 624 18.20 10.55 -54.19
N GLY A 625 17.94 9.44 -54.90
CA GLY A 625 18.93 8.42 -55.23
C GLY A 625 19.40 7.58 -54.03
N LEU A 626 18.67 7.60 -52.91
CA LEU A 626 19.02 6.83 -51.71
C LEU A 626 18.42 5.42 -51.69
N THR A 627 17.64 5.03 -52.70
CA THR A 627 17.07 3.68 -52.85
C THR A 627 18.14 2.73 -53.40
N SER A 628 18.49 1.69 -52.64
CA SER A 628 19.58 0.77 -52.96
C SER A 628 19.13 -0.53 -53.62
N THR A 629 17.97 -1.07 -53.23
CA THR A 629 17.46 -2.36 -53.74
C THR A 629 15.95 -2.38 -54.04
N GLY A 630 15.20 -1.38 -53.63
CA GLY A 630 13.77 -1.25 -53.94
C GLY A 630 13.50 -0.43 -55.19
N TYR A 631 12.22 -0.31 -55.56
CA TYR A 631 11.77 0.49 -56.70
C TYR A 631 10.47 1.21 -56.37
N ASP A 632 10.34 2.45 -56.83
CA ASP A 632 9.10 3.19 -56.71
C ASP A 632 8.24 3.02 -57.97
N THR A 633 6.94 2.80 -57.79
CA THR A 633 5.95 2.71 -58.86
C THR A 633 4.98 3.88 -58.73
N VAL A 634 4.85 4.66 -59.79
CA VAL A 634 3.97 5.84 -59.83
C VAL A 634 2.81 5.56 -60.79
N THR A 635 1.60 5.89 -60.37
CA THR A 635 0.38 5.83 -61.18
C THR A 635 -0.33 7.19 -61.17
N GLY A 636 -1.01 7.51 -62.28
CA GLY A 636 -1.77 8.77 -62.40
C GLY A 636 -0.96 10.02 -62.79
N PHE A 637 0.36 9.90 -63.01
CA PHE A 637 1.21 11.03 -63.40
C PHE A 637 0.79 11.66 -64.74
N SER A 638 0.59 12.98 -64.76
CA SER A 638 0.25 13.75 -65.96
C SER A 638 0.89 15.14 -65.94
N GLU A 639 1.83 15.38 -66.86
CA GLU A 639 2.44 16.71 -67.02
C GLU A 639 1.41 17.79 -67.39
N ALA A 640 0.34 17.38 -68.11
CA ALA A 640 -0.78 18.24 -68.48
C ALA A 640 -1.64 18.62 -67.28
N ALA A 641 -1.74 17.76 -66.26
CA ALA A 641 -2.36 18.07 -64.98
C ALA A 641 -1.47 18.96 -64.09
N GLY A 642 -0.20 19.14 -64.47
CA GLY A 642 0.77 20.02 -63.81
C GLY A 642 1.86 19.28 -63.07
N ASP A 643 1.88 17.94 -63.11
CA ASP A 643 2.76 17.12 -62.29
C ASP A 643 4.21 17.26 -62.73
N ARG A 644 5.15 17.15 -61.79
CA ARG A 644 6.59 17.32 -62.04
C ARG A 644 7.37 16.20 -61.38
N LEU A 645 8.39 15.69 -62.07
CA LEU A 645 9.32 14.69 -61.57
C LEU A 645 10.72 15.29 -61.45
N SER A 646 11.40 15.04 -60.34
CA SER A 646 12.79 15.39 -60.12
C SER A 646 13.57 14.17 -59.65
N ILE A 647 14.65 13.83 -60.35
CA ILE A 647 15.56 12.74 -60.00
C ILE A 647 16.93 13.36 -59.70
N ALA A 648 17.48 13.06 -58.52
CA ALA A 648 18.76 13.62 -58.11
C ALA A 648 19.89 13.21 -59.07
N ASN A 649 20.72 14.20 -59.43
CA ASN A 649 21.86 14.06 -60.34
C ASN A 649 21.53 13.71 -61.80
N GLU A 650 20.26 13.79 -62.19
CA GLU A 650 19.84 13.58 -63.59
C GLU A 650 19.61 14.90 -64.33
N SER A 651 19.83 14.88 -65.65
CA SER A 651 19.55 16.03 -66.51
C SER A 651 18.06 16.13 -66.86
N ALA A 652 17.56 17.33 -67.17
CA ALA A 652 16.18 17.52 -67.61
C ALA A 652 15.82 16.62 -68.80
N ALA A 653 16.71 16.51 -69.80
CA ALA A 653 16.48 15.66 -70.97
C ALA A 653 16.39 14.16 -70.61
N ALA A 654 17.11 13.71 -69.59
CA ALA A 654 17.02 12.33 -69.10
C ALA A 654 15.67 12.07 -68.42
N ILE A 655 15.22 13.02 -67.59
CA ILE A 655 13.91 12.97 -66.93
C ILE A 655 12.78 12.99 -67.98
N ASP A 656 12.84 13.88 -68.98
CA ASP A 656 11.85 13.96 -70.06
C ASP A 656 11.73 12.63 -70.83
N ASN A 657 12.85 11.95 -71.08
CA ASN A 657 12.84 10.63 -71.73
C ASN A 657 12.17 9.56 -70.87
N VAL A 658 12.42 9.54 -69.55
CA VAL A 658 11.75 8.62 -68.62
C VAL A 658 10.24 8.84 -68.68
N VAL A 659 9.80 10.09 -68.55
CA VAL A 659 8.37 10.45 -68.60
C VAL A 659 7.73 10.06 -69.93
N ALA A 660 8.37 10.40 -71.05
CA ALA A 660 7.85 10.08 -72.39
C ALA A 660 7.70 8.57 -72.60
N SER A 661 8.64 7.75 -72.10
CA SER A 661 8.57 6.29 -72.21
C SER A 661 7.53 5.65 -71.29
N ALA A 662 7.16 6.30 -70.19
CA ALA A 662 6.16 5.81 -69.25
C ALA A 662 4.72 6.15 -69.66
N GLN A 663 4.53 7.15 -70.53
CA GLN A 663 3.22 7.57 -71.05
C GLN A 663 2.74 6.82 -72.30
N THR A 664 3.60 5.99 -72.91
CA THR A 664 3.30 5.10 -74.06
C THR A 664 2.94 3.71 -73.61
#